data_AF-A0A1G3C9N7-F1
#
_entry.id   AF-A0A1G3C9N7-F1
#
_cell.length_a   1.000
_cell.length_b   1.000
_cell.length_c   1.000
_cell.angle_alpha   90.00
_cell.angle_beta   90.00
_cell.angle_gamma   90.00
#
_symmetry.space_group_name_H-M   'P 1'
#
loop_
_entity.id
_entity.type
_entity.pdbx_description
1 polymer ?
#
loop_
_entity_poly.entity_id
_entity_poly.type
_entity_poly.pdbx_seq_one_letter_code
_entity_poly.pdbx_strand_id
1 'polypeptide(L)'
;MKKGYLKSMALVGVVAIWGLFSSADCQAQVMTGGPKPGKAIWADYWGMAREIQGKVESVVFTQSKPTTAGDPYHQYPNYVSNDSRIVSYDMKTRSLKVLTKDFQSAYDPCLNWDCTKIAFAGVHKNGGGSQIWEMNIDGSGVRQMTDAPGAFRSPLYYAAGAIEEGKGRVISRDRYFEGDWRHRGDVDKMGFLIVAYSPEGSIDEFGRPFGFNIFRLDPQGGKSMDRICGHLLVGINMPNVDTVIDKITYNVSSDFDPTITRDGNIMFSSTQANGTHNNSNGSTCLIVDNWDGSYPRHIYGNEVDEQPDTPKIQAKESSDGYLYYIEALDNNSGIGNLARVSWTTPHSKTQARLSNDGRLYRSPHPLPDGRLMVSSAERRDFGISWFSVDKGTVSELVYDDPEWNDHQPQPVYPRYKPRWINSFTAGNEFGVTTVTYQPFDQVRVEGYPHSWSTTICFDTTLTNLPIGPYPHQRAKEVGHGDIKAIRVLNAIEAKEPDANRYLQGAGSHLLGGAKSSSNSGSSFSQRRMFGYQYVEDDGSVVSSHPGDEPYCTQILDDRGMSVQTQLSWAYVRPYGGRICTGCHWGSYDKKGFLNIHTKALYNWWFSDLSHYDSPFMWADLRVDKNGKYAGVKHGDDVVVPADVYYGGASGTTSAKVEGLNIDKLRTVDFRRDIQPVIDAKCASCHGSTQSPNLSGSTKLVSVNGVAAYSQSYNSLLAAQRGRDKNIGGKYVNPSAAINSLLVWRLYEEELSQFASRANPIPVEGRVMHNKILTPEERFLFVEWVDLGAQWDNIQGPDPYPGYRAH
;
A
#
# COMPACT_ATOMS: atom_id res chain seq x y z
N MET A 1 -9.02 -6.39 73.84
CA MET A 1 -9.06 -5.78 72.49
C MET A 1 -7.84 -6.23 71.68
N LYS A 2 -7.99 -6.39 70.35
CA LYS A 2 -6.96 -6.77 69.35
C LYS A 2 -6.59 -8.26 69.24
N LYS A 3 -7.49 -9.04 68.63
CA LYS A 3 -7.16 -10.22 67.77
C LYS A 3 -8.30 -10.56 66.80
N GLY A 4 -9.55 -10.22 67.15
CA GLY A 4 -10.72 -10.36 66.26
C GLY A 4 -10.86 -9.30 65.15
N TYR A 5 -10.39 -8.07 65.38
CA TYR A 5 -10.57 -6.96 64.43
C TYR A 5 -9.66 -7.03 63.19
N LEU A 6 -8.49 -7.67 63.28
CA LEU A 6 -7.55 -7.80 62.15
C LEU A 6 -7.94 -8.92 61.17
N LYS A 7 -8.61 -9.99 61.61
CA LYS A 7 -9.04 -11.05 60.69
C LYS A 7 -10.20 -10.60 59.80
N SER A 8 -11.09 -9.75 60.31
CA SER A 8 -12.20 -9.19 59.53
C SER A 8 -11.72 -8.19 58.47
N MET A 9 -10.73 -7.33 58.77
CA MET A 9 -10.19 -6.40 57.76
C MET A 9 -9.29 -7.08 56.72
N ALA A 10 -8.56 -8.14 57.08
CA ALA A 10 -7.81 -8.93 56.10
C ALA A 10 -8.73 -9.71 55.16
N LEU A 11 -9.83 -10.28 55.66
CA LEU A 11 -10.82 -10.96 54.81
C LEU A 11 -11.60 -9.95 53.94
N VAL A 12 -12.00 -8.80 54.48
CA VAL A 12 -12.70 -7.75 53.72
C VAL A 12 -11.76 -7.09 52.70
N GLY A 13 -10.48 -6.92 53.02
CA GLY A 13 -9.46 -6.42 52.08
C GLY A 13 -9.15 -7.40 50.94
N VAL A 14 -9.05 -8.70 51.23
CA VAL A 14 -8.82 -9.74 50.21
C VAL A 14 -10.07 -10.02 49.38
N VAL A 15 -11.28 -9.95 49.97
CA VAL A 15 -12.55 -10.09 49.22
C VAL A 15 -12.90 -8.82 48.45
N ALA A 16 -12.50 -7.63 48.89
CA ALA A 16 -12.64 -6.40 48.09
C ALA A 16 -11.65 -6.36 46.92
N ILE A 17 -10.41 -6.83 47.11
CA ILE A 17 -9.42 -6.95 46.03
C ILE A 17 -9.82 -8.06 45.06
N TRP A 18 -10.28 -9.22 45.53
CA TRP A 18 -10.86 -10.23 44.64
C TRP A 18 -12.16 -9.74 44.00
N GLY A 19 -13.07 -9.04 44.69
CA GLY A 19 -14.27 -8.47 44.08
C GLY A 19 -14.00 -7.42 42.99
N LEU A 20 -12.88 -6.68 43.11
CA LEU A 20 -12.40 -5.71 42.11
C LEU A 20 -11.68 -6.35 40.91
N PHE A 21 -11.09 -7.55 41.06
CA PHE A 21 -10.32 -8.23 40.01
C PHE A 21 -10.91 -9.57 39.53
N SER A 22 -11.92 -10.12 40.21
CA SER A 22 -12.48 -11.46 39.99
C SER A 22 -13.99 -11.48 39.82
N SER A 23 -14.66 -10.33 39.72
CA SER A 23 -16.06 -10.32 39.36
C SER A 23 -16.18 -10.42 37.84
N ALA A 24 -16.91 -11.44 37.39
CA ALA A 24 -17.50 -11.50 36.05
C ALA A 24 -18.34 -10.24 35.72
N ASP A 25 -18.58 -9.37 36.71
CA ASP A 25 -19.23 -8.07 36.59
C ASP A 25 -18.30 -6.92 36.15
N CYS A 26 -16.97 -7.09 36.05
CA CYS A 26 -16.04 -6.09 35.48
C CYS A 26 -15.80 -6.26 33.96
N GLN A 27 -16.51 -7.17 33.28
CA GLN A 27 -16.14 -7.69 31.95
C GLN A 27 -16.30 -6.74 30.76
N ALA A 28 -17.07 -5.66 30.89
CA ALA A 28 -17.29 -4.73 29.78
C ALA A 28 -16.12 -3.75 29.57
N GLN A 29 -15.26 -3.49 30.54
CA GLN A 29 -14.16 -2.52 30.35
C GLN A 29 -12.97 -3.20 29.67
N VAL A 30 -12.49 -2.65 28.54
CA VAL A 30 -11.40 -3.24 27.75
C VAL A 30 -10.21 -2.29 27.67
N MET A 31 -10.39 -1.11 27.10
CA MET A 31 -9.31 -0.14 26.90
C MET A 31 -9.21 0.86 28.06
N THR A 32 -10.35 1.26 28.63
CA THR A 32 -10.41 2.30 29.67
C THR A 32 -11.48 1.99 30.71
N GLY A 33 -11.29 2.48 31.93
CA GLY A 33 -12.33 2.42 32.97
C GLY A 33 -13.56 3.24 32.56
N GLY A 34 -14.74 2.73 32.85
CA GLY A 34 -16.00 3.41 32.53
C GLY A 34 -16.63 4.14 33.72
N PRO A 35 -17.84 4.66 33.55
CA PRO A 35 -18.47 5.58 34.51
C PRO A 35 -18.84 4.90 35.85
N LYS A 36 -19.01 3.57 35.83
CA LYS A 36 -19.29 2.72 36.99
C LYS A 36 -18.63 1.35 36.78
N PRO A 37 -18.35 0.58 37.85
CA PRO A 37 -17.87 -0.79 37.72
C PRO A 37 -18.76 -1.61 36.77
N GLY A 38 -18.14 -2.35 35.86
CA GLY A 38 -18.87 -3.20 34.90
C GLY A 38 -19.52 -2.51 33.71
N LYS A 39 -19.38 -1.20 33.60
CA LYS A 39 -19.84 -0.43 32.44
C LYS A 39 -18.67 0.16 31.68
N ALA A 40 -18.69 0.05 30.37
CA ALA A 40 -17.76 0.70 29.46
C ALA A 40 -18.11 2.18 29.31
N ILE A 41 -17.10 3.00 29.03
CA ILE A 41 -17.32 4.35 28.51
C ILE A 41 -17.56 4.24 27.00
N TRP A 42 -18.37 5.13 26.41
CA TRP A 42 -18.68 5.12 24.98
C TRP A 42 -17.43 5.22 24.08
N ALA A 43 -16.32 5.78 24.59
CA ALA A 43 -15.05 5.86 23.87
C ALA A 43 -14.28 4.52 23.82
N ASP A 44 -14.65 3.54 24.64
CA ASP A 44 -14.08 2.19 24.62
C ASP A 44 -14.84 1.30 23.63
N TYR A 45 -14.34 1.24 22.39
CA TYR A 45 -14.98 0.50 21.29
C TYR A 45 -15.31 -0.94 21.66
N TRP A 46 -14.33 -1.71 22.13
CA TRP A 46 -14.53 -3.12 22.45
C TRP A 46 -15.38 -3.30 23.70
N GLY A 47 -15.27 -2.37 24.65
CA GLY A 47 -16.13 -2.42 25.82
C GLY A 47 -17.61 -2.20 25.49
N MET A 48 -17.92 -1.21 24.65
CA MET A 48 -19.28 -1.01 24.14
C MET A 48 -19.74 -2.16 23.27
N ALA A 49 -18.87 -2.71 22.42
CA ALA A 49 -19.20 -3.88 21.59
C ALA A 49 -19.61 -5.09 22.44
N ARG A 50 -18.94 -5.33 23.58
CA ARG A 50 -19.33 -6.37 24.55
C ARG A 50 -20.71 -6.13 25.15
N GLU A 51 -21.02 -4.88 25.51
CA GLU A 51 -22.33 -4.58 26.11
C GLU A 51 -23.50 -4.78 25.16
N ILE A 52 -23.32 -4.47 23.86
CA ILE A 52 -24.43 -4.48 22.90
C ILE A 52 -24.57 -5.78 22.11
N GLN A 53 -23.57 -6.66 22.10
CA GLN A 53 -23.55 -7.87 21.26
C GLN A 53 -24.81 -8.72 21.43
N GLY A 54 -25.30 -8.88 22.66
CA GLY A 54 -26.43 -9.76 22.95
C GLY A 54 -26.13 -11.23 22.60
N LYS A 55 -27.19 -12.00 22.30
CA LYS A 55 -27.06 -13.42 21.95
C LYS A 55 -26.80 -13.59 20.45
N VAL A 56 -25.93 -14.52 20.12
CA VAL A 56 -25.63 -14.93 18.74
C VAL A 56 -26.32 -16.26 18.49
N GLU A 57 -27.47 -16.22 17.80
CA GLU A 57 -28.27 -17.42 17.48
C GLU A 57 -28.18 -17.82 16.00
N SER A 58 -27.66 -16.95 15.13
CA SER A 58 -27.52 -17.22 13.70
C SER A 58 -26.19 -16.70 13.13
N VAL A 59 -25.82 -17.24 11.97
CA VAL A 59 -24.61 -16.89 11.22
C VAL A 59 -24.94 -16.81 9.73
N VAL A 60 -24.41 -15.78 9.07
CA VAL A 60 -24.36 -15.69 7.60
C VAL A 60 -22.99 -16.14 7.14
N PHE A 61 -22.88 -16.97 6.10
CA PHE A 61 -21.60 -17.44 5.60
C PHE A 61 -21.66 -17.80 4.12
N THR A 62 -20.50 -18.07 3.53
CA THR A 62 -20.35 -18.46 2.13
C THR A 62 -20.21 -19.98 2.03
N GLN A 63 -20.96 -20.59 1.14
CA GLN A 63 -20.74 -21.96 0.69
C GLN A 63 -20.17 -21.93 -0.72
N SER A 64 -19.00 -22.51 -0.94
CA SER A 64 -18.33 -22.59 -2.25
C SER A 64 -18.21 -24.03 -2.70
N LYS A 65 -18.41 -24.33 -3.99
CA LYS A 65 -18.18 -25.70 -4.46
C LYS A 65 -16.71 -26.11 -4.28
N PRO A 66 -16.41 -27.32 -3.78
CA PRO A 66 -15.04 -27.78 -3.48
C PRO A 66 -14.28 -28.17 -4.75
N THR A 67 -14.18 -27.23 -5.69
CA THR A 67 -13.44 -27.33 -6.95
C THR A 67 -12.50 -26.13 -7.07
N THR A 68 -11.51 -26.20 -7.95
CA THR A 68 -10.57 -25.08 -8.16
C THR A 68 -11.27 -23.82 -8.65
N ALA A 69 -12.35 -23.93 -9.43
CA ALA A 69 -13.11 -22.79 -9.91
C ALA A 69 -14.19 -22.31 -8.91
N GLY A 70 -14.78 -23.25 -8.16
CA GLY A 70 -15.78 -22.95 -7.15
C GLY A 70 -15.19 -22.33 -5.88
N ASP A 71 -13.98 -22.70 -5.48
CA ASP A 71 -13.26 -22.10 -4.34
C ASP A 71 -11.80 -21.79 -4.71
N PRO A 72 -11.55 -20.70 -5.46
CA PRO A 72 -10.23 -20.37 -6.01
C PRO A 72 -9.29 -19.74 -4.98
N TYR A 73 -9.20 -20.29 -3.76
CA TYR A 73 -8.29 -19.78 -2.73
C TYR A 73 -6.80 -19.84 -3.13
N HIS A 74 -6.42 -20.57 -4.18
CA HIS A 74 -5.03 -20.62 -4.70
C HIS A 74 -4.70 -19.45 -5.65
N GLN A 75 -5.63 -18.52 -5.84
CA GLN A 75 -5.48 -17.30 -6.66
C GLN A 75 -5.63 -16.03 -5.82
N TYR A 76 -5.57 -16.13 -4.50
CA TYR A 76 -5.74 -15.00 -3.59
C TYR A 76 -4.69 -13.91 -3.86
N PRO A 77 -5.03 -12.61 -3.83
CA PRO A 77 -6.33 -12.02 -3.50
C PRO A 77 -7.35 -11.98 -4.64
N ASN A 78 -7.05 -12.48 -5.84
CA ASN A 78 -8.01 -12.56 -6.95
C ASN A 78 -9.01 -13.71 -6.78
N TYR A 79 -9.75 -13.67 -5.67
CA TYR A 79 -10.79 -14.64 -5.35
C TYR A 79 -12.09 -14.26 -6.07
N VAL A 80 -12.30 -14.86 -7.25
CA VAL A 80 -13.56 -14.76 -7.99
C VAL A 80 -14.13 -16.16 -8.19
N SER A 81 -14.95 -16.60 -7.23
CA SER A 81 -15.62 -17.89 -7.33
C SER A 81 -16.66 -17.88 -8.44
N ASN A 82 -16.77 -18.98 -9.20
CA ASN A 82 -17.82 -19.15 -10.19
C ASN A 82 -19.05 -19.95 -9.69
N ASP A 83 -19.00 -20.49 -8.47
CA ASP A 83 -20.03 -21.38 -7.92
C ASP A 83 -20.04 -21.32 -6.38
N SER A 84 -20.41 -20.14 -5.87
CA SER A 84 -20.63 -19.89 -4.44
C SER A 84 -21.99 -19.30 -4.16
N ARG A 85 -22.50 -19.51 -2.94
CA ARG A 85 -23.73 -18.89 -2.46
C ARG A 85 -23.57 -18.39 -1.04
N ILE A 86 -24.28 -17.33 -0.71
CA ILE A 86 -24.39 -16.83 0.66
C ILE A 86 -25.64 -17.42 1.29
N VAL A 87 -25.47 -17.95 2.49
CA VAL A 87 -26.52 -18.61 3.27
C VAL A 87 -26.64 -17.99 4.66
N SER A 88 -27.83 -18.05 5.24
CA SER A 88 -28.07 -17.79 6.65
C SER A 88 -28.43 -19.10 7.34
N TYR A 89 -27.81 -19.34 8.50
CA TYR A 89 -28.07 -20.52 9.32
C TYR A 89 -28.47 -20.10 10.73
N ASP A 90 -29.59 -20.61 11.19
CA ASP A 90 -30.04 -20.50 12.58
C ASP A 90 -29.52 -21.69 13.37
N MET A 91 -28.64 -21.44 14.34
CA MET A 91 -27.98 -22.49 15.14
C MET A 91 -28.94 -23.16 16.13
N LYS A 92 -30.05 -22.50 16.47
CA LYS A 92 -31.03 -22.99 17.44
C LYS A 92 -32.05 -23.91 16.77
N THR A 93 -32.61 -23.50 15.64
CA THR A 93 -33.57 -24.29 14.87
C THR A 93 -32.90 -25.25 13.90
N ARG A 94 -31.59 -25.05 13.64
CA ARG A 94 -30.78 -25.77 12.65
C ARG A 94 -31.32 -25.64 11.22
N SER A 95 -31.91 -24.49 10.90
CA SER A 95 -32.43 -24.21 9.56
C SER A 95 -31.45 -23.39 8.74
N LEU A 96 -31.16 -23.85 7.52
CA LEU A 96 -30.36 -23.14 6.52
C LEU A 96 -31.27 -22.48 5.47
N LYS A 97 -30.96 -21.23 5.09
CA LYS A 97 -31.63 -20.50 4.01
C LYS A 97 -30.60 -19.92 3.04
N VAL A 98 -30.74 -20.23 1.76
CA VAL A 98 -29.95 -19.59 0.69
C VAL A 98 -30.52 -18.21 0.39
N LEU A 99 -29.69 -17.18 0.51
CA LEU A 99 -30.08 -15.78 0.30
C LEU A 99 -29.85 -15.32 -1.15
N THR A 100 -28.78 -15.79 -1.79
CA THR A 100 -28.33 -15.29 -3.12
C THR A 100 -28.79 -16.17 -4.27
N LYS A 101 -30.08 -16.52 -4.33
CA LYS A 101 -30.62 -17.44 -5.34
C LYS A 101 -30.56 -16.89 -6.78
N ASP A 102 -30.50 -15.58 -6.94
CA ASP A 102 -30.47 -14.91 -8.26
C ASP A 102 -29.05 -14.66 -8.77
N PHE A 103 -28.05 -15.07 -8.00
CA PHE A 103 -26.63 -14.94 -8.35
C PHE A 103 -26.12 -16.25 -8.94
N GLN A 104 -25.22 -16.14 -9.92
CA GLN A 104 -24.41 -17.27 -10.37
C GLN A 104 -23.42 -17.64 -9.28
N SER A 105 -22.80 -16.63 -8.66
CA SER A 105 -21.88 -16.79 -7.54
C SER A 105 -21.94 -15.58 -6.61
N ALA A 106 -21.88 -15.80 -5.30
CA ALA A 106 -21.83 -14.74 -4.29
C ALA A 106 -20.95 -15.16 -3.10
N TYR A 107 -20.16 -14.21 -2.59
CA TYR A 107 -19.16 -14.41 -1.54
C TYR A 107 -18.81 -13.07 -0.84
N ASP A 108 -17.88 -13.09 0.11
CA ASP A 108 -17.48 -11.93 0.94
C ASP A 108 -18.65 -11.22 1.65
N PRO A 109 -19.53 -11.93 2.39
CA PRO A 109 -20.60 -11.27 3.14
C PRO A 109 -20.04 -10.35 4.23
N CYS A 110 -20.63 -9.16 4.36
CA CYS A 110 -20.39 -8.21 5.43
C CYS A 110 -21.73 -7.70 5.97
N LEU A 111 -21.99 -7.92 7.25
CA LEU A 111 -23.20 -7.44 7.91
C LEU A 111 -23.06 -5.95 8.29
N ASN A 112 -24.14 -5.20 8.14
CA ASN A 112 -24.20 -3.82 8.63
C ASN A 112 -24.30 -3.77 10.18
N TRP A 113 -24.42 -2.57 10.73
CA TRP A 113 -24.30 -2.30 12.17
C TRP A 113 -25.38 -2.98 13.02
N ASP A 114 -26.63 -2.97 12.57
CA ASP A 114 -27.79 -3.59 13.25
C ASP A 114 -28.10 -5.00 12.71
N CYS A 115 -27.30 -5.51 11.77
CA CYS A 115 -27.53 -6.76 11.04
C CYS A 115 -28.84 -6.83 10.23
N THR A 116 -29.45 -5.70 9.87
CA THR A 116 -30.63 -5.74 8.99
C THR A 116 -30.25 -5.91 7.52
N LYS A 117 -28.99 -5.67 7.16
CA LYS A 117 -28.47 -5.76 5.79
C LYS A 117 -27.14 -6.50 5.67
N ILE A 118 -26.88 -6.99 4.46
CA ILE A 118 -25.65 -7.66 4.03
C ILE A 118 -25.13 -6.93 2.79
N ALA A 119 -23.90 -6.44 2.83
CA ALA A 119 -23.13 -6.13 1.62
C ALA A 119 -22.29 -7.36 1.23
N PHE A 120 -22.12 -7.62 -0.07
CA PHE A 120 -21.36 -8.78 -0.55
C PHE A 120 -20.83 -8.56 -1.96
N ALA A 121 -19.86 -9.39 -2.37
CA ALA A 121 -19.39 -9.48 -3.74
C ALA A 121 -20.13 -10.58 -4.49
N GLY A 122 -20.51 -10.35 -5.75
CA GLY A 122 -21.27 -11.34 -6.50
C GLY A 122 -21.34 -11.11 -8.00
N VAL A 123 -21.49 -12.23 -8.72
CA VAL A 123 -21.76 -12.31 -10.15
C VAL A 123 -23.23 -12.66 -10.34
N HIS A 124 -24.03 -11.73 -10.86
CA HIS A 124 -25.45 -11.95 -11.10
C HIS A 124 -25.65 -12.93 -12.27
N LYS A 125 -26.74 -13.69 -12.29
CA LYS A 125 -27.06 -14.61 -13.41
C LYS A 125 -27.24 -13.92 -14.76
N ASN A 126 -27.39 -12.60 -14.76
CA ASN A 126 -27.51 -11.77 -15.97
C ASN A 126 -26.15 -11.24 -16.46
N GLY A 127 -25.03 -11.63 -15.83
CA GLY A 127 -23.69 -11.13 -16.15
C GLY A 127 -23.30 -9.89 -15.34
N GLY A 128 -22.34 -9.10 -15.87
CA GLY A 128 -21.82 -7.89 -15.23
C GLY A 128 -20.50 -8.06 -14.46
N GLY A 129 -19.96 -9.29 -14.40
CA GLY A 129 -18.74 -9.59 -13.66
C GLY A 129 -18.96 -9.58 -12.14
N SER A 130 -17.86 -9.56 -11.37
CA SER A 130 -17.93 -9.52 -9.90
C SER A 130 -18.08 -8.07 -9.41
N GLN A 131 -19.27 -7.76 -8.89
CA GLN A 131 -19.66 -6.43 -8.40
C GLN A 131 -20.04 -6.50 -6.92
N ILE A 132 -20.14 -5.34 -6.26
CA ILE A 132 -20.68 -5.21 -4.91
C ILE A 132 -22.20 -5.04 -4.95
N TRP A 133 -22.88 -5.74 -4.04
CA TRP A 133 -24.32 -5.73 -3.87
C TRP A 133 -24.66 -5.53 -2.39
N GLU A 134 -25.84 -4.97 -2.12
CA GLU A 134 -26.45 -4.88 -0.79
C GLU A 134 -27.83 -5.56 -0.83
N MET A 135 -28.21 -6.26 0.23
CA MET A 135 -29.57 -6.77 0.41
C MET A 135 -29.97 -6.78 1.89
N ASN A 136 -31.25 -6.90 2.19
CA ASN A 136 -31.73 -7.16 3.54
C ASN A 136 -31.30 -8.57 4.00
N ILE A 137 -31.14 -8.78 5.31
CA ILE A 137 -30.71 -10.08 5.86
C ILE A 137 -31.70 -11.23 5.56
N ASP A 138 -32.95 -10.90 5.25
CA ASP A 138 -33.96 -11.87 4.81
C ASP A 138 -33.85 -12.24 3.32
N GLY A 139 -32.93 -11.65 2.57
CA GLY A 139 -32.70 -11.85 1.14
C GLY A 139 -33.53 -10.93 0.22
N SER A 140 -34.35 -10.04 0.77
CA SER A 140 -35.12 -9.06 -0.01
C SER A 140 -34.30 -7.78 -0.31
N GLY A 141 -34.81 -6.91 -1.18
CA GLY A 141 -34.25 -5.56 -1.37
C GLY A 141 -32.86 -5.53 -1.98
N VAL A 142 -32.54 -6.47 -2.87
CA VAL A 142 -31.24 -6.53 -3.57
C VAL A 142 -31.01 -5.24 -4.36
N ARG A 143 -29.87 -4.58 -4.11
CA ARG A 143 -29.40 -3.37 -4.78
C ARG A 143 -27.96 -3.59 -5.25
N GLN A 144 -27.69 -3.30 -6.53
CA GLN A 144 -26.33 -3.23 -7.04
C GLN A 144 -25.66 -1.94 -6.56
N MET A 145 -24.40 -2.04 -6.11
CA MET A 145 -23.64 -0.91 -5.55
C MET A 145 -22.49 -0.47 -6.46
N THR A 146 -21.98 -1.35 -7.33
CA THR A 146 -20.90 -1.04 -8.28
C THR A 146 -21.23 -1.53 -9.68
N ASP A 147 -20.74 -0.80 -10.68
CA ASP A 147 -20.87 -1.11 -12.10
C ASP A 147 -19.65 -0.57 -12.85
N ALA A 148 -18.53 -1.29 -12.78
CA ALA A 148 -17.29 -0.93 -13.47
C ALA A 148 -16.52 -2.19 -13.94
N PRO A 149 -15.72 -2.08 -15.02
CA PRO A 149 -14.99 -3.22 -15.60
C PRO A 149 -13.82 -3.65 -14.71
N GLY A 150 -13.84 -4.91 -14.28
CA GLY A 150 -12.85 -5.49 -13.39
C GLY A 150 -13.49 -6.38 -12.34
N ALA A 151 -12.84 -6.55 -11.20
CA ALA A 151 -13.32 -7.37 -10.10
C ALA A 151 -13.39 -6.57 -8.80
N PHE A 152 -14.59 -6.48 -8.22
CA PHE A 152 -14.80 -5.99 -6.86
C PHE A 152 -14.87 -7.12 -5.86
N ARG A 153 -14.40 -6.86 -4.64
CA ARG A 153 -14.46 -7.82 -3.52
C ARG A 153 -14.43 -7.13 -2.15
N SER A 154 -14.74 -7.93 -1.13
CA SER A 154 -14.53 -7.61 0.28
C SER A 154 -15.13 -6.27 0.74
N PRO A 155 -16.46 -6.07 0.63
CA PRO A 155 -17.10 -4.87 1.13
C PRO A 155 -17.05 -4.79 2.66
N LEU A 156 -16.90 -3.58 3.19
CA LEU A 156 -16.85 -3.26 4.62
C LEU A 156 -17.62 -1.97 4.89
N TYR A 157 -18.61 -1.98 5.78
CA TYR A 157 -19.29 -0.74 6.20
C TYR A 157 -18.38 0.16 7.03
N TYR A 158 -18.38 1.47 6.74
CA TYR A 158 -17.70 2.51 7.49
C TYR A 158 -18.63 3.71 7.76
N ALA A 159 -18.87 4.02 9.03
CA ALA A 159 -19.95 4.94 9.44
C ALA A 159 -19.53 6.43 9.50
N ALA A 160 -18.80 6.93 8.50
CA ALA A 160 -18.40 8.34 8.47
C ALA A 160 -19.62 9.27 8.45
N GLY A 161 -19.70 10.20 9.41
CA GLY A 161 -20.83 11.13 9.54
C GLY A 161 -22.19 10.49 9.88
N ALA A 162 -22.21 9.19 10.21
CA ALA A 162 -23.40 8.33 10.27
C ALA A 162 -23.50 7.45 11.53
N ILE A 163 -23.23 8.04 12.70
CA ILE A 163 -23.28 7.33 14.00
C ILE A 163 -24.72 6.95 14.39
N GLU A 164 -25.62 7.92 14.47
CA GLU A 164 -27.05 7.68 14.68
C GLU A 164 -27.77 7.55 13.34
N GLU A 165 -28.89 6.82 13.32
CA GLU A 165 -29.78 6.72 12.15
C GLU A 165 -30.49 8.06 11.84
N GLY A 166 -31.08 8.15 10.65
CA GLY A 166 -31.86 9.30 10.19
C GLY A 166 -31.09 10.24 9.27
N LYS A 167 -31.54 11.49 9.19
CA LYS A 167 -30.99 12.51 8.30
C LYS A 167 -29.93 13.38 8.95
N GLY A 168 -29.02 13.88 8.13
CA GLY A 168 -27.94 14.78 8.53
C GLY A 168 -27.92 16.02 7.64
N ARG A 169 -27.73 17.18 8.28
CA ARG A 169 -27.59 18.47 7.59
C ARG A 169 -26.34 18.50 6.70
N VAL A 170 -26.49 19.08 5.52
CA VAL A 170 -25.42 19.52 4.63
C VAL A 170 -25.24 21.02 4.82
N ILE A 171 -24.03 21.43 5.19
CA ILE A 171 -23.69 22.83 5.46
C ILE A 171 -22.46 23.17 4.63
N SER A 172 -22.51 24.27 3.88
CA SER A 172 -21.31 24.80 3.22
C SER A 172 -21.34 26.33 3.25
N ARG A 173 -20.25 26.93 2.78
CA ARG A 173 -20.09 28.37 2.70
C ARG A 173 -20.28 28.87 1.27
N ASP A 174 -21.04 29.94 1.08
CA ASP A 174 -21.41 30.45 -0.26
C ASP A 174 -20.22 31.05 -1.05
N ARG A 175 -19.15 31.50 -0.36
CA ARG A 175 -17.90 32.04 -0.94
C ARG A 175 -16.71 31.81 -0.01
N TYR A 176 -15.48 31.77 -0.54
CA TYR A 176 -14.25 31.40 0.16
C TYR A 176 -13.89 32.29 1.38
N PHE A 177 -14.20 33.59 1.35
CA PHE A 177 -13.97 34.49 2.50
C PHE A 177 -15.12 35.45 2.83
N GLU A 178 -15.99 35.76 1.86
CA GLU A 178 -17.07 36.76 2.03
C GLU A 178 -18.44 36.15 2.35
N GLY A 179 -18.56 34.82 2.35
CA GLY A 179 -19.84 34.12 2.55
C GLY A 179 -20.10 33.70 4.00
N ASP A 180 -21.36 33.37 4.29
CA ASP A 180 -21.78 32.71 5.53
C ASP A 180 -21.90 31.20 5.34
N TRP A 181 -21.87 30.45 6.45
CA TRP A 181 -22.21 29.04 6.48
C TRP A 181 -23.73 28.85 6.47
N ARG A 182 -24.24 28.10 5.50
CA ARG A 182 -25.68 27.91 5.31
C ARG A 182 -26.04 26.44 5.17
N HIS A 183 -27.20 26.10 5.71
CA HIS A 183 -27.82 24.80 5.50
C HIS A 183 -28.33 24.73 4.06
N ARG A 184 -27.82 23.75 3.29
CA ARG A 184 -28.20 23.54 1.88
C ARG A 184 -29.24 22.43 1.68
N GLY A 185 -29.51 21.64 2.72
CA GLY A 185 -30.40 20.50 2.67
C GLY A 185 -29.95 19.39 3.61
N ASP A 186 -30.64 18.26 3.55
CA ASP A 186 -30.37 17.09 4.38
C ASP A 186 -30.12 15.86 3.51
N VAL A 187 -29.27 14.95 4.00
CA VAL A 187 -28.97 13.65 3.37
C VAL A 187 -29.20 12.53 4.39
N ASP A 188 -29.61 11.34 3.93
CA ASP A 188 -29.70 10.18 4.80
C ASP A 188 -28.29 9.75 5.26
N LYS A 189 -28.14 9.45 6.55
CA LYS A 189 -26.86 9.07 7.15
C LYS A 189 -26.56 7.59 6.87
N MET A 190 -26.15 7.27 5.64
CA MET A 190 -25.83 5.89 5.24
C MET A 190 -24.36 5.49 5.52
N GLY A 191 -23.45 6.46 5.62
CA GLY A 191 -22.01 6.19 5.70
C GLY A 191 -21.43 5.78 4.33
N PHE A 192 -20.40 4.94 4.36
CA PHE A 192 -19.65 4.48 3.19
C PHE A 192 -19.47 2.95 3.22
N LEU A 193 -19.17 2.38 2.06
CA LEU A 193 -18.54 1.07 1.98
C LEU A 193 -17.06 1.26 1.64
N ILE A 194 -16.19 0.48 2.25
CA ILE A 194 -14.80 0.29 1.85
C ILE A 194 -14.74 -1.00 1.05
N VAL A 195 -14.14 -0.98 -0.13
CA VAL A 195 -14.14 -2.11 -1.07
C VAL A 195 -12.74 -2.31 -1.66
N ALA A 196 -12.38 -3.55 -1.98
CA ALA A 196 -11.20 -3.84 -2.78
C ALA A 196 -11.61 -3.98 -4.25
N TYR A 197 -10.89 -3.31 -5.15
CA TYR A 197 -11.20 -3.29 -6.58
C TYR A 197 -9.92 -3.41 -7.42
N SER A 198 -9.92 -4.33 -8.38
CA SER A 198 -8.93 -4.44 -9.43
C SER A 198 -9.59 -4.09 -10.77
N PRO A 199 -9.19 -3.00 -11.43
CA PRO A 199 -9.63 -2.71 -12.80
C PRO A 199 -9.27 -3.82 -13.78
N GLU A 200 -10.02 -3.92 -14.87
CA GLU A 200 -9.70 -4.81 -15.99
C GLU A 200 -8.36 -4.42 -16.64
N GLY A 201 -7.52 -5.42 -16.96
CA GLY A 201 -6.23 -5.23 -17.61
C GLY A 201 -5.09 -4.79 -16.68
N SER A 202 -5.33 -4.66 -15.36
CA SER A 202 -4.26 -4.40 -14.39
C SER A 202 -3.23 -5.53 -14.35
N ILE A 203 -1.96 -5.16 -14.22
CA ILE A 203 -0.83 -6.08 -14.04
C ILE A 203 -0.02 -5.61 -12.84
N ASP A 204 0.17 -6.47 -11.84
CA ASP A 204 0.99 -6.13 -10.68
C ASP A 204 2.50 -6.36 -10.89
N GLU A 205 3.30 -6.08 -9.86
CA GLU A 205 4.76 -6.19 -9.92
C GLU A 205 5.30 -7.62 -10.05
N PHE A 206 4.45 -8.65 -9.96
CA PHE A 206 4.80 -10.05 -10.23
C PHE A 206 4.31 -10.51 -11.62
N GLY A 207 3.68 -9.63 -12.40
CA GLY A 207 3.09 -9.96 -13.69
C GLY A 207 1.75 -10.68 -13.58
N ARG A 208 1.08 -10.63 -12.42
CA ARG A 208 -0.24 -11.24 -12.22
C ARG A 208 -1.30 -10.32 -12.86
N PRO A 209 -2.35 -10.85 -13.51
CA PRO A 209 -3.32 -10.07 -14.29
C PRO A 209 -4.40 -9.43 -13.39
N PHE A 210 -3.97 -8.85 -12.27
CA PHE A 210 -4.81 -8.10 -11.34
C PHE A 210 -3.92 -7.20 -10.47
N GLY A 211 -4.47 -6.10 -9.97
CA GLY A 211 -3.82 -5.18 -9.04
C GLY A 211 -4.87 -4.51 -8.15
N PHE A 212 -5.19 -5.15 -7.02
CA PHE A 212 -6.23 -4.64 -6.13
C PHE A 212 -5.76 -3.39 -5.39
N ASN A 213 -6.63 -2.39 -5.30
CA ASN A 213 -6.47 -1.28 -4.36
C ASN A 213 -7.76 -1.12 -3.54
N ILE A 214 -7.66 -0.38 -2.45
CA ILE A 214 -8.82 -0.07 -1.59
C ILE A 214 -9.48 1.22 -2.08
N PHE A 215 -10.80 1.21 -2.11
CA PHE A 215 -11.65 2.32 -2.50
C PHE A 215 -12.67 2.60 -1.40
N ARG A 216 -13.04 3.89 -1.24
CA ARG A 216 -14.24 4.28 -0.49
C ARG A 216 -15.39 4.53 -1.46
N LEU A 217 -16.56 4.01 -1.13
CA LEU A 217 -17.78 4.04 -1.94
C LEU A 217 -18.84 4.84 -1.20
N ASP A 218 -19.33 5.91 -1.84
CA ASP A 218 -20.51 6.66 -1.39
C ASP A 218 -21.78 6.03 -2.01
N PRO A 219 -22.72 5.51 -1.18
CA PRO A 219 -23.89 4.79 -1.65
C PRO A 219 -25.02 5.71 -2.15
N GLN A 220 -24.82 7.03 -2.16
CA GLN A 220 -25.83 8.05 -2.47
C GLN A 220 -25.29 9.09 -3.46
N GLY A 221 -24.54 8.65 -4.48
CA GLY A 221 -24.04 9.53 -5.53
C GLY A 221 -23.11 10.65 -5.03
N GLY A 222 -22.36 10.42 -3.95
CA GLY A 222 -21.43 11.39 -3.37
C GLY A 222 -22.00 12.29 -2.26
N LYS A 223 -23.29 12.16 -1.93
CA LYS A 223 -23.97 13.03 -0.96
C LYS A 223 -23.57 12.76 0.50
N SER A 224 -23.09 11.56 0.84
CA SER A 224 -22.52 11.32 2.17
C SER A 224 -21.27 12.17 2.39
N MET A 225 -20.44 12.33 1.35
CA MET A 225 -19.27 13.22 1.41
C MET A 225 -19.66 14.71 1.44
N ASP A 226 -20.72 15.11 0.73
CA ASP A 226 -21.22 16.49 0.75
C ASP A 226 -21.60 16.94 2.17
N ARG A 227 -22.15 16.02 2.95
CA ARG A 227 -22.40 16.25 4.38
C ARG A 227 -21.14 16.44 5.22
N ILE A 228 -20.04 15.76 4.88
CA ILE A 228 -18.79 15.78 5.66
C ILE A 228 -17.97 17.01 5.30
N CYS A 229 -17.66 17.18 4.02
CA CYS A 229 -16.73 18.19 3.53
C CYS A 229 -17.42 19.42 2.91
N GLY A 230 -18.71 19.35 2.58
CA GLY A 230 -19.43 20.42 1.87
C GLY A 230 -19.31 20.36 0.35
N HIS A 231 -18.84 19.24 -0.21
CA HIS A 231 -18.86 18.93 -1.65
C HIS A 231 -19.08 17.42 -1.88
N LEU A 232 -19.71 17.06 -3.01
CA LEU A 232 -19.89 15.66 -3.42
C LEU A 232 -18.55 14.92 -3.52
N LEU A 233 -18.56 13.60 -3.25
CA LEU A 233 -17.40 12.74 -3.48
C LEU A 233 -17.00 12.79 -4.96
N VAL A 234 -15.71 12.96 -5.23
CA VAL A 234 -15.14 13.01 -6.58
C VAL A 234 -14.30 11.76 -6.82
N GLY A 235 -14.55 11.07 -7.93
CA GLY A 235 -13.89 9.83 -8.28
C GLY A 235 -14.56 9.18 -9.50
N ILE A 236 -14.61 7.85 -9.53
CA ILE A 236 -15.28 7.10 -10.59
C ILE A 236 -16.78 7.08 -10.30
N ASN A 237 -17.55 7.79 -11.13
CA ASN A 237 -19.01 7.82 -11.05
C ASN A 237 -19.61 6.57 -11.72
N MET A 238 -20.54 5.91 -11.04
CA MET A 238 -21.28 4.75 -11.54
C MET A 238 -22.78 5.11 -11.62
N PRO A 239 -23.18 5.87 -12.66
CA PRO A 239 -24.51 6.48 -12.73
C PRO A 239 -25.64 5.45 -12.82
N ASN A 240 -25.37 4.25 -13.35
CA ASN A 240 -26.35 3.17 -13.44
C ASN A 240 -26.83 2.67 -12.07
N VAL A 241 -26.07 2.92 -11.01
CA VAL A 241 -26.34 2.45 -9.63
C VAL A 241 -26.40 3.59 -8.60
N ASP A 242 -26.26 4.85 -9.04
CA ASP A 242 -26.22 6.07 -8.21
C ASP A 242 -25.18 5.98 -7.07
N THR A 243 -23.95 5.58 -7.41
CA THR A 243 -22.83 5.50 -6.48
C THR A 243 -21.57 6.11 -7.07
N VAL A 244 -20.64 6.51 -6.19
CA VAL A 244 -19.32 7.04 -6.57
C VAL A 244 -18.26 6.31 -5.75
N ILE A 245 -17.15 5.94 -6.38
CA ILE A 245 -15.97 5.40 -5.68
C ILE A 245 -14.75 6.31 -5.85
N ASP A 246 -13.95 6.41 -4.79
CA ASP A 246 -12.67 7.13 -4.76
C ASP A 246 -11.55 6.15 -4.35
N LYS A 247 -10.45 6.12 -5.11
CA LYS A 247 -9.28 5.28 -4.84
C LYS A 247 -8.54 5.89 -3.65
N ILE A 248 -8.35 5.11 -2.58
CA ILE A 248 -7.70 5.60 -1.36
C ILE A 248 -6.30 5.02 -1.16
N THR A 249 -5.99 3.86 -1.76
CA THR A 249 -4.64 3.31 -1.78
C THR A 249 -4.10 3.24 -3.21
N TYR A 250 -2.80 3.48 -3.36
CA TYR A 250 -2.12 3.58 -4.67
C TYR A 250 -0.94 2.61 -4.77
N ASN A 251 -1.03 1.45 -4.12
CA ASN A 251 -0.02 0.42 -4.26
C ASN A 251 -0.02 -0.12 -5.71
N VAL A 252 1.17 -0.37 -6.24
CA VAL A 252 1.38 -0.97 -7.58
C VAL A 252 1.11 -2.48 -7.55
N SER A 253 1.24 -3.08 -6.37
CA SER A 253 0.81 -4.44 -6.09
C SER A 253 -0.62 -4.46 -5.54
N SER A 254 -1.01 -5.49 -4.77
CA SER A 254 -2.38 -5.63 -4.27
C SER A 254 -2.51 -5.21 -2.80
N ASP A 255 -3.50 -4.36 -2.52
CA ASP A 255 -4.08 -4.10 -1.20
C ASP A 255 -5.48 -4.71 -1.13
N PHE A 256 -5.77 -5.49 -0.09
CA PHE A 256 -6.98 -6.32 -0.02
C PHE A 256 -7.38 -6.69 1.42
N ASP A 257 -8.56 -7.31 1.57
CA ASP A 257 -9.16 -7.71 2.85
C ASP A 257 -9.30 -6.55 3.86
N PRO A 258 -9.98 -5.45 3.49
CA PRO A 258 -10.21 -4.36 4.42
C PRO A 258 -11.03 -4.82 5.63
N THR A 259 -10.63 -4.38 6.81
CA THR A 259 -11.35 -4.50 8.07
C THR A 259 -11.22 -3.20 8.85
N ILE A 260 -11.97 -3.08 9.95
CA ILE A 260 -12.00 -1.87 10.78
C ILE A 260 -11.26 -2.08 12.10
N THR A 261 -10.56 -1.05 12.56
CA THR A 261 -9.83 -1.05 13.84
C THR A 261 -10.64 -0.36 14.95
N ARG A 262 -10.30 -0.65 16.22
CA ARG A 262 -10.92 0.00 17.40
C ARG A 262 -10.82 1.52 17.39
N ASP A 263 -9.82 2.05 16.69
CA ASP A 263 -9.54 3.48 16.59
C ASP A 263 -10.10 4.14 15.31
N GLY A 264 -10.91 3.41 14.53
CA GLY A 264 -11.66 3.98 13.40
C GLY A 264 -10.88 4.10 12.10
N ASN A 265 -9.78 3.37 11.96
CA ASN A 265 -9.00 3.24 10.74
C ASN A 265 -9.38 1.97 9.97
N ILE A 266 -8.89 1.87 8.73
CA ILE A 266 -9.01 0.69 7.89
C ILE A 266 -7.71 -0.10 7.99
N MET A 267 -7.78 -1.34 8.47
CA MET A 267 -6.68 -2.28 8.38
C MET A 267 -6.87 -3.17 7.16
N PHE A 268 -5.80 -3.51 6.45
CA PHE A 268 -5.85 -4.39 5.29
C PHE A 268 -4.52 -5.13 5.12
N SER A 269 -4.54 -6.15 4.26
CA SER A 269 -3.35 -6.83 3.79
C SER A 269 -2.79 -6.11 2.58
N SER A 270 -1.48 -5.86 2.57
CA SER A 270 -0.79 -5.15 1.51
C SER A 270 0.41 -5.95 1.02
N THR A 271 0.44 -6.26 -0.27
CA THR A 271 1.61 -6.86 -0.91
C THR A 271 2.63 -5.77 -1.24
N GLN A 272 3.76 -5.80 -0.55
CA GLN A 272 4.92 -4.94 -0.81
C GLN A 272 5.86 -5.69 -1.76
N ALA A 273 6.00 -5.24 -3.01
CA ALA A 273 6.82 -5.93 -4.01
C ALA A 273 7.73 -4.98 -4.80
N ASN A 274 8.06 -3.80 -4.27
CA ASN A 274 8.92 -2.85 -4.96
C ASN A 274 10.33 -3.42 -5.19
N GLY A 275 10.68 -3.71 -6.44
CA GLY A 275 12.03 -4.13 -6.83
C GLY A 275 12.46 -5.42 -6.14
N THR A 276 13.59 -5.36 -5.44
CA THR A 276 14.18 -6.48 -4.69
C THR A 276 13.68 -6.58 -3.24
N HIS A 277 12.57 -5.93 -2.89
CA HIS A 277 11.97 -6.04 -1.56
C HIS A 277 11.80 -7.51 -1.16
N ASN A 278 12.19 -7.83 0.08
CA ASN A 278 12.29 -9.19 0.61
C ASN A 278 12.89 -10.18 -0.42
N ASN A 279 14.10 -9.89 -0.92
CA ASN A 279 14.82 -10.74 -1.88
C ASN A 279 14.05 -11.02 -3.18
N SER A 280 13.32 -10.01 -3.67
CA SER A 280 12.40 -10.08 -4.82
C SER A 280 11.16 -10.95 -4.63
N ASN A 281 10.98 -11.60 -3.48
CA ASN A 281 9.77 -12.38 -3.17
C ASN A 281 8.60 -11.49 -2.73
N GLY A 282 8.90 -10.24 -2.33
CA GLY A 282 7.95 -9.36 -1.68
C GLY A 282 7.48 -9.88 -0.32
N SER A 283 6.59 -9.14 0.31
CA SER A 283 5.93 -9.53 1.57
C SER A 283 4.47 -9.10 1.53
N THR A 284 3.57 -9.92 2.06
CA THR A 284 2.18 -9.49 2.30
C THR A 284 2.00 -9.26 3.79
N CYS A 285 1.93 -7.99 4.16
CA CYS A 285 1.92 -7.52 5.54
C CYS A 285 0.60 -6.85 5.90
N LEU A 286 0.41 -6.54 7.18
CA LEU A 286 -0.72 -5.79 7.68
C LEU A 286 -0.38 -4.31 7.73
N ILE A 287 -1.21 -3.48 7.10
CA ILE A 287 -1.13 -2.02 7.11
C ILE A 287 -2.45 -1.49 7.67
N VAL A 288 -2.39 -0.34 8.32
CA VAL A 288 -3.57 0.48 8.59
C VAL A 288 -3.45 1.83 7.90
N ASP A 289 -4.57 2.33 7.40
CA ASP A 289 -4.69 3.65 6.82
C ASP A 289 -6.00 4.29 7.27
N ASN A 290 -6.10 5.60 7.17
CA ASN A 290 -7.34 6.31 7.29
C ASN A 290 -8.30 5.88 6.16
N TRP A 291 -9.60 6.02 6.39
CA TRP A 291 -10.64 5.67 5.41
C TRP A 291 -10.62 6.52 4.13
N ASP A 292 -9.83 7.60 4.13
CA ASP A 292 -9.56 8.44 2.97
C ASP A 292 -8.14 8.29 2.42
N GLY A 293 -7.32 7.38 2.94
CA GLY A 293 -5.98 7.12 2.41
C GLY A 293 -4.89 8.12 2.85
N SER A 294 -5.16 8.91 3.89
CA SER A 294 -4.26 10.01 4.27
C SER A 294 -3.00 9.59 5.02
N TYR A 295 -2.98 8.42 5.66
CA TYR A 295 -1.90 8.04 6.57
C TYR A 295 -1.69 6.51 6.69
N PRO A 296 -1.22 5.85 5.62
CA PRO A 296 -0.93 4.42 5.65
C PRO A 296 0.31 4.15 6.51
N ARG A 297 0.23 3.20 7.42
CA ARG A 297 1.34 2.83 8.32
C ARG A 297 1.38 1.34 8.57
N HIS A 298 2.59 0.83 8.69
CA HIS A 298 2.86 -0.58 8.91
C HIS A 298 2.36 -1.04 10.29
N ILE A 299 1.79 -2.25 10.34
CA ILE A 299 1.41 -2.94 11.58
C ILE A 299 2.27 -4.17 11.81
N TYR A 300 2.33 -5.13 10.89
CA TYR A 300 3.11 -6.36 11.11
C TYR A 300 3.34 -7.16 9.83
N GLY A 301 4.50 -7.78 9.70
CA GLY A 301 4.82 -8.77 8.67
C GLY A 301 5.66 -8.23 7.51
N ASN A 302 6.22 -7.02 7.63
CA ASN A 302 7.09 -6.44 6.61
C ASN A 302 8.56 -6.43 7.00
N GLU A 303 8.86 -6.37 8.30
CA GLU A 303 10.22 -6.33 8.80
C GLU A 303 10.85 -7.74 8.85
N VAL A 304 12.19 -7.79 8.87
CA VAL A 304 12.96 -9.06 8.82
C VAL A 304 12.60 -10.01 9.97
N ASP A 305 12.32 -9.49 11.17
CA ASP A 305 11.98 -10.31 12.33
C ASP A 305 10.49 -10.65 12.44
N GLU A 306 9.67 -10.25 11.47
CA GLU A 306 8.20 -10.39 11.50
C GLU A 306 7.67 -11.48 10.53
N GLN A 307 8.54 -12.40 10.12
CA GLN A 307 8.23 -13.48 9.17
C GLN A 307 7.71 -12.95 7.82
N PRO A 308 8.48 -12.13 7.10
CA PRO A 308 8.04 -11.47 5.86
C PRO A 308 7.73 -12.44 4.72
N ASP A 309 8.30 -13.65 4.75
CA ASP A 309 8.04 -14.74 3.79
C ASP A 309 6.70 -15.45 4.01
N THR A 310 5.99 -15.16 5.10
CA THR A 310 4.69 -15.76 5.42
C THR A 310 3.59 -14.70 5.25
N PRO A 311 2.74 -14.78 4.22
CA PRO A 311 1.69 -13.77 3.97
C PRO A 311 0.68 -13.69 5.10
N LYS A 312 0.32 -12.47 5.49
CA LYS A 312 -0.68 -12.19 6.53
C LYS A 312 -1.98 -11.71 5.89
N ILE A 313 -3.03 -12.51 5.94
CA ILE A 313 -4.30 -12.26 5.25
C ILE A 313 -5.52 -12.38 6.17
N GLN A 314 -6.68 -11.85 5.74
CA GLN A 314 -7.97 -11.99 6.42
C GLN A 314 -7.94 -11.56 7.89
N ALA A 315 -7.17 -10.52 8.20
CA ALA A 315 -6.97 -10.08 9.57
C ALA A 315 -8.23 -9.44 10.17
N LYS A 316 -8.49 -9.70 11.46
CA LYS A 316 -9.52 -9.04 12.25
C LYS A 316 -9.04 -8.78 13.66
N GLU A 317 -9.39 -7.62 14.18
CA GLU A 317 -9.13 -7.28 15.57
C GLU A 317 -10.16 -7.92 16.52
N SER A 318 -9.73 -8.24 17.74
CA SER A 318 -10.54 -8.86 18.79
C SER A 318 -10.55 -8.04 20.08
N SER A 319 -11.57 -8.26 20.91
CA SER A 319 -11.79 -7.59 22.20
C SER A 319 -10.74 -7.94 23.26
N ASP A 320 -9.93 -8.96 23.03
CA ASP A 320 -8.82 -9.38 23.90
C ASP A 320 -7.51 -8.60 23.64
N GLY A 321 -7.49 -7.66 22.68
CA GLY A 321 -6.30 -6.87 22.38
C GLY A 321 -5.42 -7.43 21.26
N TYR A 322 -5.86 -8.47 20.56
CA TYR A 322 -5.10 -9.11 19.49
C TYR A 322 -5.73 -8.92 18.10
N LEU A 323 -4.86 -8.95 17.10
CA LEU A 323 -5.20 -9.15 15.70
C LEU A 323 -5.10 -10.64 15.41
N TYR A 324 -6.19 -11.25 14.97
CA TYR A 324 -6.23 -12.62 14.47
C TYR A 324 -6.14 -12.59 12.94
N TYR A 325 -5.30 -13.42 12.36
CA TYR A 325 -5.06 -13.45 10.92
C TYR A 325 -4.65 -14.86 10.46
N ILE A 326 -4.69 -15.08 9.14
CA ILE A 326 -4.20 -16.29 8.51
C ILE A 326 -2.76 -16.09 8.04
N GLU A 327 -1.87 -16.96 8.49
CA GLU A 327 -0.55 -17.18 7.90
C GLU A 327 -0.74 -18.08 6.68
N ALA A 328 -0.83 -17.47 5.49
CA ALA A 328 -1.12 -18.20 4.27
C ALA A 328 0.00 -19.20 3.92
N LEU A 329 -0.38 -20.26 3.20
CA LEU A 329 0.58 -21.28 2.76
C LEU A 329 1.63 -20.74 1.78
N ASP A 330 1.23 -19.79 0.94
CA ASP A 330 2.06 -19.12 -0.06
C ASP A 330 1.42 -17.78 -0.47
N ASN A 331 2.11 -17.02 -1.33
CA ASN A 331 1.73 -15.67 -1.76
C ASN A 331 0.40 -15.58 -2.51
N ASN A 332 -0.18 -16.70 -2.96
CA ASN A 332 -1.46 -16.75 -3.66
C ASN A 332 -2.52 -17.57 -2.91
N SER A 333 -2.25 -17.96 -1.66
CA SER A 333 -3.15 -18.82 -0.90
C SER A 333 -4.08 -18.04 0.04
N GLY A 334 -5.37 -18.34 0.00
CA GLY A 334 -6.42 -17.79 0.85
C GLY A 334 -6.65 -18.62 2.12
N ILE A 335 -5.79 -19.59 2.39
CA ILE A 335 -5.89 -20.54 3.52
C ILE A 335 -4.51 -20.74 4.16
N GLY A 336 -4.48 -21.19 5.41
CA GLY A 336 -3.22 -21.47 6.09
C GLY A 336 -3.37 -21.73 7.58
N ASN A 337 -2.40 -21.28 8.37
CA ASN A 337 -2.44 -21.42 9.82
C ASN A 337 -3.12 -20.21 10.46
N LEU A 338 -3.80 -20.43 11.58
CA LEU A 338 -4.34 -19.35 12.38
C LEU A 338 -3.26 -18.80 13.32
N ALA A 339 -3.05 -17.50 13.30
CA ALA A 339 -2.10 -16.82 14.17
C ALA A 339 -2.69 -15.53 14.73
N ARG A 340 -1.99 -14.94 15.70
CA ARG A 340 -2.31 -13.63 16.24
C ARG A 340 -1.08 -12.81 16.58
N VAL A 341 -1.24 -11.50 16.65
CA VAL A 341 -0.25 -10.54 17.16
C VAL A 341 -0.97 -9.45 17.95
N SER A 342 -0.34 -8.87 18.97
CA SER A 342 -0.99 -7.81 19.77
C SER A 342 -1.28 -6.58 18.91
N TRP A 343 -2.47 -5.98 19.05
CA TRP A 343 -2.78 -4.70 18.40
C TRP A 343 -1.97 -3.54 19.00
N THR A 344 -1.82 -3.51 20.33
CA THR A 344 -1.13 -2.41 21.02
C THR A 344 0.38 -2.50 20.89
N THR A 345 0.91 -3.71 20.73
CA THR A 345 2.35 -3.96 20.60
C THR A 345 2.60 -4.96 19.46
N PRO A 346 2.34 -4.58 18.19
CA PRO A 346 2.37 -5.51 17.06
C PRO A 346 3.81 -5.85 16.68
N HIS A 347 4.43 -6.76 17.43
CA HIS A 347 5.84 -7.14 17.33
C HIS A 347 5.94 -8.67 17.42
N SER A 348 6.99 -9.23 16.82
CA SER A 348 7.35 -10.66 16.86
C SER A 348 7.28 -11.30 18.25
N LYS A 349 7.54 -10.55 19.33
CA LYS A 349 7.44 -11.01 20.73
C LYS A 349 6.01 -11.30 21.21
N THR A 350 5.02 -10.70 20.58
CA THR A 350 3.59 -10.91 20.89
C THR A 350 2.90 -11.78 19.85
N GLN A 351 3.63 -12.17 18.80
CA GLN A 351 3.13 -13.03 17.77
C GLN A 351 3.06 -14.47 18.29
N ALA A 352 1.96 -15.15 17.98
CA ALA A 352 1.80 -16.56 18.27
C ALA A 352 0.99 -17.23 17.17
N ARG A 353 1.52 -18.34 16.65
CA ARG A 353 0.71 -19.32 15.90
C ARG A 353 -0.19 -20.05 16.89
N LEU A 354 -1.48 -20.11 16.59
CA LEU A 354 -2.49 -20.69 17.46
C LEU A 354 -2.84 -22.12 17.06
N SER A 355 -2.97 -22.39 15.76
CA SER A 355 -3.31 -23.72 15.26
C SER A 355 -2.14 -24.69 15.41
N ASN A 356 -2.37 -25.87 16.00
CA ASN A 356 -1.34 -26.91 16.22
C ASN A 356 -1.81 -28.34 15.90
N ASP A 357 -2.93 -28.48 15.18
CA ASP A 357 -3.63 -29.75 14.92
C ASP A 357 -3.49 -30.26 13.47
N GLY A 358 -2.73 -29.55 12.63
CA GLY A 358 -2.53 -29.90 11.22
C GLY A 358 -3.71 -29.58 10.30
N ARG A 359 -4.77 -28.95 10.80
CA ARG A 359 -5.88 -28.46 9.97
C ARG A 359 -5.46 -27.21 9.19
N LEU A 360 -6.17 -26.97 8.08
CA LEU A 360 -6.11 -25.69 7.36
C LEU A 360 -7.23 -24.79 7.86
N TYR A 361 -6.92 -23.52 8.05
CA TYR A 361 -7.82 -22.50 8.57
C TYR A 361 -8.00 -21.36 7.57
N ARG A 362 -9.18 -20.74 7.61
CA ARG A 362 -9.48 -19.48 6.92
C ARG A 362 -10.57 -18.69 7.64
N SER A 363 -10.65 -17.41 7.28
CA SER A 363 -11.73 -16.49 7.65
C SER A 363 -12.03 -16.43 9.16
N PRO A 364 -11.03 -16.08 10.00
CA PRO A 364 -11.25 -15.94 11.42
C PRO A 364 -12.20 -14.77 11.70
N HIS A 365 -13.18 -14.99 12.56
CA HIS A 365 -14.15 -13.99 12.99
C HIS A 365 -14.22 -13.94 14.53
N PRO A 366 -13.43 -13.07 15.19
CA PRO A 366 -13.54 -12.85 16.63
C PRO A 366 -14.86 -12.15 16.97
N LEU A 367 -15.44 -12.50 18.12
CA LEU A 367 -16.65 -11.89 18.67
C LEU A 367 -16.30 -11.02 19.89
N PRO A 368 -17.12 -9.98 20.19
CA PRO A 368 -16.88 -9.15 21.38
C PRO A 368 -16.80 -9.95 22.70
N ASP A 369 -17.58 -11.03 22.84
CA ASP A 369 -17.60 -11.94 24.00
C ASP A 369 -16.34 -12.82 24.16
N GLY A 370 -15.36 -12.69 23.25
CA GLY A 370 -14.08 -13.40 23.30
C GLY A 370 -14.08 -14.75 22.61
N ARG A 371 -15.22 -15.21 22.07
CA ARG A 371 -15.25 -16.39 21.20
C ARG A 371 -14.65 -16.07 19.83
N LEU A 372 -14.19 -17.11 19.15
CA LEU A 372 -13.62 -17.02 17.81
C LEU A 372 -14.28 -18.08 16.92
N MET A 373 -14.95 -17.63 15.84
CA MET A 373 -15.47 -18.52 14.81
C MET A 373 -14.46 -18.61 13.66
N VAL A 374 -14.26 -19.81 13.11
CA VAL A 374 -13.32 -20.06 12.02
C VAL A 374 -13.93 -21.01 11.01
N SER A 375 -13.40 -20.99 9.78
CA SER A 375 -13.57 -22.08 8.83
C SER A 375 -12.32 -22.96 8.89
N SER A 376 -12.50 -24.28 8.99
CA SER A 376 -11.38 -25.22 9.13
C SER A 376 -11.61 -26.51 8.35
N ALA A 377 -10.53 -27.15 7.90
CA ALA A 377 -10.57 -28.44 7.21
C ALA A 377 -9.46 -29.39 7.68
N GLU A 378 -9.80 -30.66 7.95
CA GLU A 378 -8.80 -31.74 8.11
C GLU A 378 -8.35 -32.31 6.75
N ARG A 379 -9.30 -32.52 5.83
CA ARG A 379 -9.06 -33.16 4.52
C ARG A 379 -9.82 -32.47 3.38
N ARG A 380 -9.58 -31.17 3.19
CA ARG A 380 -10.14 -30.31 2.13
C ARG A 380 -11.66 -30.05 2.19
N ASP A 381 -12.34 -30.58 3.20
CA ASP A 381 -13.74 -30.29 3.52
C ASP A 381 -13.77 -29.18 4.59
N PHE A 382 -14.13 -27.96 4.19
CA PHE A 382 -14.13 -26.80 5.09
C PHE A 382 -15.49 -26.65 5.76
N GLY A 383 -15.51 -26.68 7.10
CA GLY A 383 -16.70 -26.43 7.91
C GLY A 383 -16.53 -25.23 8.84
N ILE A 384 -17.65 -24.66 9.32
CA ILE A 384 -17.67 -23.58 10.31
C ILE A 384 -17.61 -24.17 11.73
N SER A 385 -16.66 -23.70 12.52
CA SER A 385 -16.45 -24.16 13.90
C SER A 385 -16.11 -23.03 14.85
N TRP A 386 -16.38 -23.24 16.14
CA TRP A 386 -15.77 -22.46 17.21
C TRP A 386 -14.32 -22.89 17.41
N PHE A 387 -13.41 -21.94 17.61
CA PHE A 387 -12.00 -22.18 17.89
C PHE A 387 -11.68 -22.02 19.38
N SER A 388 -10.93 -22.96 19.95
CA SER A 388 -10.42 -22.87 21.31
C SER A 388 -8.96 -22.44 21.28
N VAL A 389 -8.71 -21.18 21.67
CA VAL A 389 -7.36 -20.61 21.73
C VAL A 389 -6.45 -21.41 22.66
N ASP A 390 -6.97 -21.85 23.82
CA ASP A 390 -6.19 -22.62 24.80
C ASP A 390 -5.79 -24.01 24.29
N LYS A 391 -6.62 -24.63 23.46
CA LYS A 391 -6.36 -25.96 22.89
C LYS A 391 -5.60 -25.92 21.58
N GLY A 392 -5.59 -24.78 20.89
CA GLY A 392 -4.96 -24.63 19.57
C GLY A 392 -5.69 -25.36 18.44
N THR A 393 -6.98 -25.64 18.62
CA THR A 393 -7.82 -26.39 17.66
C THR A 393 -9.30 -26.00 17.79
N VAL A 394 -10.12 -26.46 16.86
CA VAL A 394 -11.58 -26.31 16.91
C VAL A 394 -12.21 -27.06 18.09
N SER A 395 -13.28 -26.52 18.66
CA SER A 395 -13.98 -27.10 19.82
C SER A 395 -15.37 -27.64 19.52
N GLU A 396 -16.22 -26.86 18.87
CA GLU A 396 -17.61 -27.22 18.56
C GLU A 396 -17.90 -26.88 17.10
N LEU A 397 -18.47 -27.84 16.38
CA LEU A 397 -18.92 -27.66 15.01
C LEU A 397 -20.21 -26.84 14.99
N VAL A 398 -20.24 -25.80 14.17
CA VAL A 398 -21.43 -24.96 13.95
C VAL A 398 -22.25 -25.50 12.78
N TYR A 399 -21.59 -25.69 11.63
CA TYR A 399 -22.19 -26.20 10.41
C TYR A 399 -21.10 -26.75 9.49
N ASP A 400 -21.38 -27.87 8.83
CA ASP A 400 -20.52 -28.52 7.84
C ASP A 400 -21.39 -29.28 6.86
N ASP A 401 -21.27 -28.97 5.57
CA ASP A 401 -21.95 -29.66 4.48
C ASP A 401 -20.92 -30.26 3.53
N PRO A 402 -20.76 -31.59 3.48
CA PRO A 402 -19.71 -32.25 2.68
C PRO A 402 -19.74 -31.95 1.17
N GLU A 403 -20.83 -31.36 0.65
CA GLU A 403 -20.92 -30.92 -0.75
C GLU A 403 -20.40 -29.49 -0.99
N TRP A 404 -19.98 -28.78 0.06
CA TRP A 404 -19.61 -27.37 0.06
C TRP A 404 -18.42 -27.11 0.98
N ASN A 405 -17.53 -26.21 0.54
CA ASN A 405 -16.63 -25.55 1.47
C ASN A 405 -17.40 -24.40 2.14
N ASP A 406 -17.63 -24.53 3.44
CA ASP A 406 -18.27 -23.52 4.27
C ASP A 406 -17.22 -22.58 4.88
N HIS A 407 -17.26 -21.30 4.51
CA HIS A 407 -16.30 -20.29 4.95
C HIS A 407 -16.88 -18.88 5.08
N GLN A 408 -16.04 -17.90 5.45
CA GLN A 408 -16.45 -16.50 5.67
C GLN A 408 -17.61 -16.33 6.66
N PRO A 409 -17.53 -16.88 7.89
CA PRO A 409 -18.58 -16.71 8.88
C PRO A 409 -18.75 -15.23 9.28
N GLN A 410 -20.01 -14.81 9.34
CA GLN A 410 -20.51 -13.52 9.80
C GLN A 410 -21.61 -13.77 10.84
N PRO A 411 -21.25 -13.94 12.12
CA PRO A 411 -22.23 -14.11 13.19
C PRO A 411 -23.15 -12.88 13.30
N VAL A 412 -24.43 -13.10 13.57
CA VAL A 412 -25.46 -12.06 13.59
C VAL A 412 -25.59 -11.46 14.99
N TYR A 413 -25.14 -10.21 15.16
CA TYR A 413 -25.22 -9.44 16.40
C TYR A 413 -25.05 -7.92 16.14
N PRO A 414 -25.62 -7.04 16.98
CA PRO A 414 -25.40 -5.59 16.86
C PRO A 414 -23.91 -5.22 17.01
N ARG A 415 -23.39 -4.42 16.08
CA ARG A 415 -21.99 -3.98 16.02
C ARG A 415 -21.86 -2.53 16.43
N TYR A 416 -20.92 -2.24 17.32
CA TYR A 416 -20.66 -0.88 17.74
C TYR A 416 -19.94 -0.14 16.62
N LYS A 417 -20.36 1.10 16.32
CA LYS A 417 -19.72 1.92 15.29
C LYS A 417 -18.44 2.52 15.87
N PRO A 418 -17.26 2.31 15.26
CA PRO A 418 -16.06 3.01 15.71
C PRO A 418 -16.15 4.50 15.37
N ARG A 419 -15.22 5.28 15.93
CA ARG A 419 -15.05 6.69 15.56
C ARG A 419 -14.82 6.81 14.05
N TRP A 420 -15.27 7.90 13.45
CA TRP A 420 -14.87 8.27 12.10
C TRP A 420 -13.91 9.44 12.15
N ILE A 421 -12.94 9.46 11.24
CA ILE A 421 -11.87 10.47 11.20
C ILE A 421 -12.24 11.55 10.18
N ASN A 422 -11.97 12.83 10.46
CA ASN A 422 -12.22 13.90 9.50
C ASN A 422 -11.38 13.68 8.24
N SER A 423 -11.97 13.92 7.07
CA SER A 423 -11.25 13.88 5.79
C SER A 423 -10.90 15.30 5.35
N PHE A 424 -9.69 15.46 4.82
CA PHE A 424 -9.21 16.71 4.21
C PHE A 424 -9.12 16.61 2.68
N THR A 425 -9.82 15.65 2.09
CA THR A 425 -9.97 15.47 0.64
C THR A 425 -11.40 15.05 0.31
N ALA A 426 -11.99 15.68 -0.71
CA ALA A 426 -13.28 15.25 -1.24
C ALA A 426 -13.15 14.18 -2.34
N GLY A 427 -11.95 13.60 -2.51
CA GLY A 427 -11.62 12.57 -3.49
C GLY A 427 -10.66 13.09 -4.56
N ASN A 428 -10.67 12.43 -5.73
CA ASN A 428 -9.76 12.73 -6.83
C ASN A 428 -9.70 14.24 -7.12
N GLU A 429 -8.49 14.79 -7.25
CA GLU A 429 -8.19 16.21 -7.52
C GLU A 429 -8.64 17.22 -6.44
N PHE A 430 -9.36 16.80 -5.40
CA PHE A 430 -9.98 17.71 -4.44
C PHE A 430 -9.31 17.70 -3.06
N GLY A 431 -8.81 18.87 -2.66
CA GLY A 431 -8.40 19.16 -1.29
C GLY A 431 -9.53 19.79 -0.47
N VAL A 432 -9.36 19.87 0.85
CA VAL A 432 -10.20 20.66 1.76
C VAL A 432 -9.28 21.50 2.64
N THR A 433 -9.42 22.82 2.57
CA THR A 433 -8.48 23.74 3.24
C THR A 433 -8.41 23.54 4.75
N THR A 434 -7.23 23.69 5.33
CA THR A 434 -7.09 23.69 6.81
C THR A 434 -7.60 24.98 7.48
N VAL A 435 -7.71 26.09 6.76
CA VAL A 435 -8.14 27.40 7.31
C VAL A 435 -9.66 27.51 7.43
N THR A 436 -10.38 27.34 6.31
CA THR A 436 -11.85 27.54 6.25
C THR A 436 -12.63 26.25 6.07
N TYR A 437 -11.96 25.10 5.98
CA TYR A 437 -12.59 23.80 5.69
C TYR A 437 -13.50 23.81 4.46
N GLN A 438 -13.04 24.44 3.37
CA GLN A 438 -13.75 24.49 2.10
C GLN A 438 -13.09 23.55 1.08
N PRO A 439 -13.88 22.70 0.38
CA PRO A 439 -13.36 21.87 -0.71
C PRO A 439 -12.94 22.73 -1.90
N PHE A 440 -11.88 22.32 -2.58
CA PHE A 440 -11.38 22.97 -3.77
C PHE A 440 -10.77 21.96 -4.74
N ASP A 441 -10.94 22.21 -6.03
CA ASP A 441 -10.42 21.39 -7.12
C ASP A 441 -9.07 21.96 -7.58
N GLN A 442 -7.99 21.21 -7.38
CA GLN A 442 -6.66 21.66 -7.78
C GLN A 442 -6.53 21.76 -9.31
N VAL A 443 -7.24 20.94 -10.08
CA VAL A 443 -7.05 20.83 -11.53
C VAL A 443 -8.00 21.75 -12.27
N ARG A 444 -9.31 21.56 -12.11
CA ARG A 444 -10.32 22.22 -12.95
C ARG A 444 -10.59 23.65 -12.52
N VAL A 445 -10.43 23.94 -11.22
CA VAL A 445 -10.65 25.28 -10.67
C VAL A 445 -9.35 26.05 -10.56
N GLU A 446 -8.33 25.48 -9.90
CA GLU A 446 -7.04 26.17 -9.69
C GLU A 446 -6.06 26.04 -10.86
N GLY A 447 -6.36 25.22 -11.86
CA GLY A 447 -5.60 25.15 -13.11
C GLY A 447 -4.26 24.40 -13.03
N TYR A 448 -4.02 23.60 -11.98
CA TYR A 448 -2.83 22.74 -11.91
C TYR A 448 -2.96 21.56 -12.90
N PRO A 449 -1.86 21.09 -13.53
CA PRO A 449 -1.93 19.96 -14.46
C PRO A 449 -2.34 18.63 -13.82
N HIS A 450 -2.11 18.48 -12.51
CA HIS A 450 -2.43 17.30 -11.71
C HIS A 450 -2.70 17.72 -10.26
N SER A 451 -3.37 16.88 -9.50
CA SER A 451 -3.43 17.02 -8.05
C SER A 451 -2.02 16.97 -7.45
N TRP A 452 -1.81 17.68 -6.35
CA TRP A 452 -0.49 17.78 -5.73
C TRP A 452 -0.55 17.89 -4.22
N SER A 453 0.54 17.45 -3.60
CA SER A 453 0.66 17.18 -2.17
C SER A 453 2.10 17.44 -1.71
N THR A 454 2.37 17.27 -0.42
CA THR A 454 3.70 17.51 0.16
C THR A 454 4.20 16.35 1.02
N THR A 455 5.53 16.21 1.08
CA THR A 455 6.22 15.31 2.03
C THR A 455 7.38 16.04 2.68
N ILE A 456 7.60 15.79 3.98
CA ILE A 456 8.74 16.26 4.76
C ILE A 456 9.38 15.11 5.55
N CYS A 457 10.72 15.09 5.57
CA CYS A 457 11.53 14.24 6.42
C CYS A 457 12.39 15.13 7.33
N PHE A 458 12.32 14.89 8.65
CA PHE A 458 13.04 15.72 9.62
C PHE A 458 14.55 15.45 9.63
N ASP A 459 14.98 14.20 9.40
CA ASP A 459 16.39 13.83 9.28
C ASP A 459 16.58 12.63 8.33
N THR A 460 17.02 12.90 7.10
CA THR A 460 17.32 11.87 6.10
C THR A 460 18.51 10.98 6.47
N THR A 461 19.36 11.43 7.39
CA THR A 461 20.55 10.72 7.88
C THR A 461 20.26 9.86 9.10
N LEU A 462 19.03 9.85 9.61
CA LEU A 462 18.61 8.99 10.70
C LEU A 462 17.96 7.69 10.18
N THR A 463 18.47 6.52 10.58
CA THR A 463 17.92 5.21 10.20
C THR A 463 18.13 4.15 11.28
N ASN A 464 17.36 3.07 11.24
CA ASN A 464 17.65 1.83 11.97
C ASN A 464 18.34 0.77 11.09
N LEU A 465 18.47 1.01 9.80
CA LEU A 465 19.00 0.02 8.87
C LEU A 465 20.53 0.01 8.90
N PRO A 466 21.16 -1.17 8.78
CA PRO A 466 22.61 -1.29 8.85
C PRO A 466 23.27 -0.72 7.58
N ILE A 467 24.60 -0.56 7.65
CA ILE A 467 25.41 -0.40 6.45
C ILE A 467 25.56 -1.78 5.79
N GLY A 468 25.18 -1.91 4.53
CA GLY A 468 25.16 -3.19 3.85
C GLY A 468 24.94 -3.09 2.34
N PRO A 469 25.10 -4.20 1.60
CA PRO A 469 25.14 -4.20 0.14
C PRO A 469 23.75 -4.13 -0.51
N TYR A 470 22.67 -4.41 0.23
CA TYR A 470 21.31 -4.40 -0.31
C TYR A 470 20.80 -2.96 -0.49
N PRO A 471 20.01 -2.66 -1.53
CA PRO A 471 19.60 -1.29 -1.86
C PRO A 471 18.77 -0.57 -0.78
N HIS A 472 18.09 -1.31 0.10
CA HIS A 472 17.35 -0.72 1.23
C HIS A 472 18.26 -0.32 2.41
N GLN A 473 19.49 -0.87 2.47
CA GLN A 473 20.48 -0.59 3.50
C GLN A 473 21.33 0.62 3.09
N ARG A 474 22.18 1.09 4.00
CA ARG A 474 23.13 2.17 3.70
C ARG A 474 24.35 1.64 2.98
N ALA A 475 24.73 2.25 1.87
CA ALA A 475 25.98 1.92 1.18
C ALA A 475 27.24 2.38 1.94
N LYS A 476 27.12 3.40 2.79
CA LYS A 476 28.21 3.98 3.59
C LYS A 476 27.66 4.72 4.81
N GLU A 477 28.54 5.08 5.73
CA GLU A 477 28.22 6.00 6.83
C GLU A 477 27.94 7.40 6.28
N VAL A 478 26.97 8.08 6.87
CA VAL A 478 26.56 9.45 6.50
C VAL A 478 26.13 10.21 7.75
N GLY A 479 26.51 11.47 7.84
CA GLY A 479 26.03 12.45 8.80
C GLY A 479 25.38 13.65 8.13
N HIS A 480 24.99 14.63 8.95
CA HIS A 480 24.45 15.92 8.49
C HIS A 480 25.39 16.60 7.51
N GLY A 481 24.85 17.01 6.36
CA GLY A 481 25.60 17.57 5.24
C GLY A 481 26.19 16.55 4.26
N ASP A 482 26.24 15.24 4.55
CA ASP A 482 26.72 14.26 3.56
C ASP A 482 25.67 13.94 2.50
N ILE A 483 24.39 13.98 2.90
CA ILE A 483 23.25 13.88 1.99
C ILE A 483 22.98 15.26 1.41
N LYS A 484 23.04 15.40 0.08
CA LYS A 484 22.91 16.69 -0.62
C LYS A 484 21.54 16.91 -1.23
N ALA A 485 20.87 15.82 -1.60
CA ALA A 485 19.57 15.84 -2.25
C ALA A 485 18.83 14.52 -2.02
N ILE A 486 17.55 14.49 -2.37
CA ILE A 486 16.78 13.27 -2.59
C ILE A 486 16.41 13.15 -4.07
N ARG A 487 16.25 11.91 -4.54
CA ARG A 487 15.56 11.58 -5.79
C ARG A 487 14.22 10.94 -5.44
N VAL A 488 13.14 11.37 -6.07
CA VAL A 488 11.81 10.75 -5.90
C VAL A 488 11.37 10.09 -7.19
N LEU A 489 11.10 8.80 -7.10
CA LEU A 489 10.75 7.91 -8.20
C LEU A 489 9.25 7.61 -8.16
N ASN A 490 8.58 7.76 -9.29
CA ASN A 490 7.20 7.34 -9.49
C ASN A 490 7.16 6.03 -10.28
N ALA A 491 6.25 5.15 -9.89
CA ALA A 491 6.02 3.91 -10.63
C ALA A 491 5.30 4.22 -11.95
N ILE A 492 5.66 3.50 -13.01
CA ILE A 492 4.84 3.41 -14.21
C ILE A 492 4.12 2.07 -14.12
N GLU A 493 2.83 2.11 -13.81
CA GLU A 493 2.00 0.89 -13.79
C GLU A 493 2.03 0.22 -15.18
N ALA A 494 2.20 -1.09 -15.22
CA ALA A 494 2.26 -1.85 -16.45
C ALA A 494 0.88 -1.84 -17.13
N LYS A 495 0.81 -1.23 -18.32
CA LYS A 495 -0.39 -1.18 -19.16
C LYS A 495 -0.03 -1.73 -20.54
N GLU A 496 -0.23 -3.03 -20.71
CA GLU A 496 0.28 -3.79 -21.85
C GLU A 496 -0.88 -4.42 -22.63
N PRO A 497 -1.62 -3.64 -23.43
CA PRO A 497 -2.83 -4.13 -24.12
C PRO A 497 -2.52 -5.11 -25.26
N ASP A 498 -1.30 -5.09 -25.80
CA ASP A 498 -0.84 -6.04 -26.83
C ASP A 498 0.03 -7.13 -26.19
N ALA A 499 -0.56 -8.30 -25.95
CA ALA A 499 0.13 -9.45 -25.40
C ALA A 499 1.33 -9.93 -26.25
N ASN A 500 1.43 -9.53 -27.53
CA ASN A 500 2.58 -9.86 -28.36
C ASN A 500 3.79 -8.95 -28.10
N ARG A 501 3.63 -7.87 -27.33
CA ARG A 501 4.68 -6.89 -27.02
C ARG A 501 5.19 -6.98 -25.57
N TYR A 502 4.53 -7.77 -24.73
CA TYR A 502 4.91 -7.97 -23.34
C TYR A 502 5.14 -9.44 -23.01
N LEU A 503 6.18 -9.73 -22.23
CA LEU A 503 6.44 -11.08 -21.72
C LEU A 503 7.03 -11.04 -20.32
N GLN A 504 6.29 -11.56 -19.33
CA GLN A 504 6.82 -11.83 -17.99
C GLN A 504 7.91 -12.92 -18.05
N GLY A 505 8.99 -12.74 -17.30
CA GLY A 505 10.12 -13.67 -17.21
C GLY A 505 11.15 -13.59 -18.35
N ALA A 506 11.03 -12.61 -19.26
CA ALA A 506 11.91 -12.49 -20.43
C ALA A 506 13.41 -12.32 -20.08
N GLY A 507 13.73 -11.84 -18.87
CA GLY A 507 15.09 -11.72 -18.32
C GLY A 507 15.42 -12.76 -17.25
N SER A 508 14.80 -13.95 -17.27
CA SER A 508 15.01 -14.98 -16.25
C SER A 508 16.46 -15.42 -16.07
N HIS A 509 17.28 -15.30 -17.11
CA HIS A 509 18.74 -15.53 -17.06
C HIS A 509 19.53 -14.39 -16.40
N LEU A 510 18.93 -13.21 -16.22
CA LEU A 510 19.55 -12.02 -15.64
C LEU A 510 19.29 -11.93 -14.13
N LEU A 511 19.26 -10.70 -13.58
CA LEU A 511 19.17 -10.44 -12.14
C LEU A 511 17.74 -10.60 -11.61
N GLY A 512 16.73 -10.21 -12.39
CA GLY A 512 15.33 -10.23 -11.97
C GLY A 512 14.70 -11.62 -11.89
N GLY A 513 15.33 -12.64 -12.49
CA GLY A 513 14.78 -14.00 -12.49
C GLY A 513 13.35 -14.05 -13.03
N ALA A 514 12.46 -14.79 -12.37
CA ALA A 514 11.05 -14.89 -12.77
C ALA A 514 10.28 -13.55 -12.73
N LYS A 515 10.77 -12.58 -11.96
CA LYS A 515 10.14 -11.26 -11.81
C LYS A 515 10.54 -10.26 -12.90
N SER A 516 11.60 -10.54 -13.65
CA SER A 516 11.94 -9.78 -14.86
C SER A 516 10.79 -9.81 -15.88
N SER A 517 10.78 -8.92 -16.86
CA SER A 517 9.83 -8.91 -17.97
C SER A 517 10.49 -8.34 -19.22
N SER A 518 9.81 -8.33 -20.37
CA SER A 518 10.31 -7.63 -21.57
C SER A 518 10.74 -6.20 -21.30
N ASN A 519 10.22 -5.56 -20.25
CA ASN A 519 10.52 -4.18 -19.90
C ASN A 519 11.80 -4.06 -19.07
N SER A 520 12.20 -5.10 -18.32
CA SER A 520 13.37 -5.05 -17.45
C SER A 520 13.96 -6.43 -17.17
N GLY A 521 15.29 -6.52 -17.26
CA GLY A 521 16.08 -7.67 -16.81
C GLY A 521 16.34 -7.71 -15.29
N SER A 522 15.89 -6.72 -14.54
CA SER A 522 15.95 -6.67 -13.07
C SER A 522 14.56 -6.94 -12.46
N SER A 523 14.47 -6.97 -11.12
CA SER A 523 13.19 -7.09 -10.39
C SER A 523 12.38 -5.78 -10.33
N PHE A 524 12.90 -4.71 -10.93
CA PHE A 524 12.33 -3.36 -10.86
C PHE A 524 11.45 -3.12 -12.09
N SER A 525 10.15 -2.87 -11.86
CA SER A 525 9.19 -2.40 -12.87
C SER A 525 9.60 -1.03 -13.44
N GLN A 526 8.90 -0.60 -14.48
CA GLN A 526 9.10 0.71 -15.11
C GLN A 526 8.89 1.86 -14.12
N ARG A 527 9.71 2.91 -14.24
CA ARG A 527 9.74 4.07 -13.34
C ARG A 527 10.09 5.33 -14.11
N ARG A 528 9.67 6.44 -13.55
CA ARG A 528 10.12 7.79 -13.92
C ARG A 528 10.42 8.59 -12.67
N MET A 529 10.92 9.80 -12.83
CA MET A 529 11.26 10.67 -11.71
C MET A 529 10.19 11.74 -11.58
N PHE A 530 9.62 11.91 -10.38
CA PHE A 530 9.03 13.20 -10.03
C PHE A 530 10.10 14.29 -10.07
N GLY A 531 11.31 13.95 -9.64
CA GLY A 531 12.48 14.79 -9.75
C GLY A 531 13.37 14.69 -8.53
N TYR A 532 14.04 15.79 -8.23
CA TYR A 532 15.02 15.96 -7.18
C TYR A 532 14.62 17.08 -6.22
N GLN A 533 15.01 16.96 -4.95
CA GLN A 533 14.93 18.06 -4.00
C GLN A 533 16.22 18.16 -3.19
N TYR A 534 16.69 19.37 -2.93
CA TYR A 534 17.87 19.58 -2.09
C TYR A 534 17.57 19.19 -0.64
N VAL A 535 18.62 18.76 0.08
CA VAL A 535 18.56 18.46 1.51
C VAL A 535 19.32 19.55 2.25
N GLU A 536 18.73 20.05 3.32
CA GLU A 536 19.32 21.06 4.20
C GLU A 536 20.56 20.49 4.92
N ASP A 537 21.42 21.36 5.42
CA ASP A 537 22.65 20.95 6.13
C ASP A 537 22.39 20.15 7.42
N ASP A 538 21.21 20.28 8.04
CA ASP A 538 20.72 19.52 9.19
C ASP A 538 20.11 18.15 8.79
N GLY A 539 20.21 17.78 7.51
CA GLY A 539 19.69 16.52 6.97
C GLY A 539 18.20 16.54 6.64
N SER A 540 17.50 17.65 6.83
CA SER A 540 16.07 17.74 6.58
C SER A 540 15.69 18.11 5.14
N VAL A 541 14.48 17.73 4.72
CA VAL A 541 13.97 18.03 3.37
C VAL A 541 12.45 18.10 3.36
N VAL A 542 11.91 19.05 2.60
CA VAL A 542 10.49 19.18 2.29
C VAL A 542 10.30 19.42 0.80
N SER A 543 9.21 18.91 0.23
CA SER A 543 8.91 19.02 -1.19
C SER A 543 7.42 18.95 -1.49
N SER A 544 7.03 19.62 -2.57
CA SER A 544 5.75 19.44 -3.26
C SER A 544 5.91 18.49 -4.45
N HIS A 545 4.94 17.60 -4.67
CA HIS A 545 4.96 16.59 -5.73
C HIS A 545 3.53 16.18 -6.13
N PRO A 546 3.33 15.43 -7.23
CA PRO A 546 2.01 14.89 -7.57
C PRO A 546 1.37 14.12 -6.41
N GLY A 547 0.08 14.36 -6.19
CA GLY A 547 -0.76 13.60 -5.28
C GLY A 547 -1.36 12.38 -5.99
N ASP A 548 -1.96 11.45 -5.24
CA ASP A 548 -2.64 10.27 -5.79
C ASP A 548 -1.78 9.42 -6.75
N GLU A 549 -0.47 9.40 -6.51
CA GLU A 549 0.52 8.70 -7.34
C GLU A 549 1.49 7.87 -6.46
N PRO A 550 1.82 6.61 -6.83
CA PRO A 550 2.81 5.81 -6.12
C PRO A 550 4.21 6.37 -6.29
N TYR A 551 4.93 6.56 -5.19
CA TYR A 551 6.34 6.98 -5.23
C TYR A 551 7.21 6.31 -4.18
N CYS A 552 8.52 6.32 -4.42
CA CYS A 552 9.54 6.00 -3.43
C CYS A 552 10.71 7.00 -3.49
N THR A 553 11.53 7.03 -2.45
CA THR A 553 12.58 8.04 -2.28
C THR A 553 13.98 7.41 -2.14
N GLN A 554 14.98 8.07 -2.69
CA GLN A 554 16.40 7.78 -2.53
C GLN A 554 17.12 8.98 -1.93
N ILE A 555 17.96 8.76 -0.91
CA ILE A 555 18.83 9.81 -0.36
C ILE A 555 20.16 9.80 -1.12
N LEU A 556 20.65 10.98 -1.52
CA LEU A 556 21.77 11.12 -2.46
C LEU A 556 22.98 11.78 -1.82
N ASP A 557 24.17 11.26 -2.13
CA ASP A 557 25.44 11.84 -1.70
C ASP A 557 25.93 13.02 -2.58
N ASP A 558 27.16 13.45 -2.35
CA ASP A 558 27.82 14.53 -3.11
C ASP A 558 28.12 14.20 -4.58
N ARG A 559 27.78 13.00 -5.06
CA ARG A 559 27.86 12.61 -6.48
C ARG A 559 26.47 12.35 -7.08
N GLY A 560 25.39 12.62 -6.33
CA GLY A 560 24.02 12.37 -6.77
C GLY A 560 23.66 10.88 -6.88
N MET A 561 24.40 10.01 -6.18
CA MET A 561 24.15 8.56 -6.17
C MET A 561 23.33 8.17 -4.95
N SER A 562 22.40 7.22 -5.12
CA SER A 562 21.62 6.67 -4.01
C SER A 562 22.51 5.99 -2.96
N VAL A 563 22.45 6.49 -1.73
CA VAL A 563 23.09 5.85 -0.55
C VAL A 563 22.15 4.82 0.08
N GLN A 564 20.85 5.07 0.02
CA GLN A 564 19.80 4.21 0.58
C GLN A 564 18.49 4.46 -0.19
N THR A 565 17.79 3.37 -0.53
CA THR A 565 16.52 3.43 -1.28
C THR A 565 15.36 2.92 -0.43
N GLN A 566 14.25 3.66 -0.40
CA GLN A 566 12.98 3.15 0.09
C GLN A 566 12.40 2.13 -0.92
N LEU A 567 12.22 0.88 -0.50
CA LEU A 567 11.61 -0.19 -1.30
C LEU A 567 10.15 -0.45 -0.90
N SER A 568 9.34 0.61 -0.91
CA SER A 568 7.89 0.56 -0.72
C SER A 568 7.24 1.67 -1.54
N TRP A 569 5.94 1.55 -1.80
CA TRP A 569 5.17 2.60 -2.48
C TRP A 569 4.44 3.47 -1.47
N ALA A 570 4.88 4.72 -1.36
CA ALA A 570 4.15 5.77 -0.65
C ALA A 570 3.17 6.46 -1.62
N TYR A 571 2.17 7.11 -1.04
CA TYR A 571 1.25 8.01 -1.72
C TYR A 571 0.78 9.07 -0.71
N VAL A 572 0.30 10.20 -1.24
CA VAL A 572 -0.31 11.28 -0.47
C VAL A 572 -1.53 11.78 -1.25
N ARG A 573 -2.67 11.92 -0.57
CA ARG A 573 -3.92 12.42 -1.15
C ARG A 573 -3.81 13.89 -1.57
N PRO A 574 -4.67 14.43 -2.44
CA PRO A 574 -4.63 15.82 -2.88
C PRO A 574 -4.61 16.80 -1.70
N TYR A 575 -3.79 17.85 -1.78
CA TYR A 575 -3.53 18.81 -0.70
C TYR A 575 -2.94 18.20 0.60
N GLY A 576 -2.80 16.88 0.70
CA GLY A 576 -2.23 16.23 1.86
C GLY A 576 -0.77 16.60 2.09
N GLY A 577 -0.34 16.47 3.35
CA GLY A 577 1.04 16.59 3.77
C GLY A 577 1.45 15.40 4.62
N ARG A 578 2.63 14.82 4.36
CA ARG A 578 3.11 13.65 5.10
C ARG A 578 4.46 13.89 5.79
N ILE A 579 4.55 13.51 7.06
CA ILE A 579 5.75 13.70 7.88
C ILE A 579 6.42 12.37 8.23
N CYS A 580 7.75 12.37 8.37
CA CYS A 580 8.50 11.30 9.02
C CYS A 580 9.71 11.84 9.78
N THR A 581 10.10 11.15 10.86
CA THR A 581 11.28 11.53 11.64
C THR A 581 12.57 11.31 10.86
N GLY A 582 12.67 10.20 10.12
CA GLY A 582 13.88 9.86 9.38
C GLY A 582 13.71 8.64 8.48
N CYS A 583 14.75 8.34 7.70
CA CYS A 583 14.79 7.26 6.72
C CYS A 583 14.72 5.88 7.42
N HIS A 584 13.53 5.28 7.50
CA HIS A 584 13.33 4.00 8.20
C HIS A 584 13.74 4.01 9.68
N TRP A 585 13.55 5.16 10.34
CA TRP A 585 13.76 5.29 11.79
C TRP A 585 12.70 4.54 12.61
N GLY A 586 11.52 4.27 12.04
CA GLY A 586 10.41 3.59 12.70
C GLY A 586 9.35 4.50 13.31
N SER A 587 9.35 5.82 13.03
CA SER A 587 8.33 6.76 13.53
C SER A 587 6.91 6.48 13.02
N TYR A 588 6.82 5.85 11.85
CA TYR A 588 5.58 5.38 11.23
C TYR A 588 5.30 3.90 11.56
N ASP A 589 6.10 3.29 12.43
CA ASP A 589 6.04 1.88 12.79
C ASP A 589 6.05 1.71 14.32
N LYS A 590 7.15 1.25 14.95
CA LYS A 590 7.18 0.96 16.40
C LYS A 590 7.74 2.07 17.30
N LYS A 591 8.28 3.15 16.74
CA LYS A 591 8.91 4.22 17.53
C LYS A 591 8.03 5.47 17.56
N GLY A 592 8.06 6.18 18.69
CA GLY A 592 7.51 7.53 18.75
C GLY A 592 8.28 8.49 17.84
N PHE A 593 7.62 9.58 17.43
CA PHE A 593 8.30 10.70 16.77
C PHE A 593 9.33 11.31 17.71
N LEU A 594 10.51 11.65 17.17
CA LEU A 594 11.50 12.41 17.92
C LEU A 594 11.15 13.90 17.85
N ASN A 595 11.50 14.62 18.90
CA ASN A 595 11.42 16.08 18.89
C ASN A 595 12.64 16.65 18.13
N ILE A 596 12.44 17.02 16.87
CA ILE A 596 13.49 17.56 16.00
C ILE A 596 13.04 18.93 15.51
N HIS A 597 13.87 19.94 15.74
CA HIS A 597 13.68 21.27 15.19
C HIS A 597 14.48 21.37 13.88
N THR A 598 13.77 21.43 12.76
CA THR A 598 14.33 21.26 11.42
C THR A 598 14.17 22.51 10.56
N LYS A 599 15.15 22.79 9.70
CA LYS A 599 15.11 23.87 8.70
C LYS A 599 13.98 23.69 7.70
N ALA A 600 13.77 22.47 7.20
CA ALA A 600 12.74 22.18 6.21
C ALA A 600 11.31 22.55 6.68
N LEU A 601 11.04 22.56 8.00
CA LEU A 601 9.75 22.99 8.54
C LEU A 601 9.42 24.44 8.17
N TYR A 602 10.42 25.32 8.12
CA TYR A 602 10.24 26.74 7.76
C TYR A 602 10.15 26.98 6.27
N ASN A 603 10.43 25.96 5.45
CA ASN A 603 10.30 26.00 4.01
C ASN A 603 9.04 25.26 3.53
N TRP A 604 8.09 24.97 4.43
CA TRP A 604 6.91 24.18 4.10
C TRP A 604 5.69 25.04 3.76
N TRP A 605 5.25 25.86 4.71
CA TRP A 605 4.12 26.79 4.54
C TRP A 605 4.32 28.01 5.46
N PHE A 606 4.50 29.17 4.86
CA PHE A 606 4.78 30.44 5.55
C PHE A 606 3.89 31.60 5.07
N SER A 607 3.20 31.47 3.93
CA SER A 607 2.28 32.48 3.38
C SER A 607 0.83 32.13 3.67
N ASP A 608 0.05 33.10 4.13
CA ASP A 608 -1.40 33.00 4.32
C ASP A 608 -2.21 32.96 3.01
N LEU A 609 -1.58 33.26 1.88
CA LEU A 609 -2.19 33.21 0.55
C LEU A 609 -2.02 31.84 -0.15
N SER A 610 -1.11 31.02 0.36
CA SER A 610 -0.75 29.73 -0.24
C SER A 610 -1.43 28.55 0.44
N HIS A 611 -1.62 27.47 -0.31
CA HIS A 611 -1.85 26.12 0.24
C HIS A 611 -0.56 25.56 0.86
N TYR A 612 0.54 25.66 0.12
CA TYR A 612 1.90 25.34 0.53
C TYR A 612 2.89 26.20 -0.23
N ASP A 613 4.04 26.48 0.40
CA ASP A 613 5.14 27.25 -0.18
C ASP A 613 6.37 26.37 -0.48
N SER A 614 6.31 25.09 -0.12
CA SER A 614 7.40 24.16 -0.36
C SER A 614 7.74 24.04 -1.85
N PRO A 615 9.04 23.95 -2.19
CA PRO A 615 9.46 23.82 -3.56
C PRO A 615 8.93 22.52 -4.18
N PHE A 616 8.45 22.61 -5.42
CA PHE A 616 8.19 21.41 -6.24
C PHE A 616 9.50 20.67 -6.54
N MET A 617 9.38 19.41 -6.94
CA MET A 617 10.52 18.61 -7.37
C MET A 617 11.12 19.18 -8.66
N TRP A 618 12.44 19.31 -8.67
CA TRP A 618 13.22 19.81 -9.80
C TRP A 618 13.52 18.67 -10.78
N ALA A 619 13.39 18.89 -12.09
CA ALA A 619 13.57 17.81 -13.07
C ALA A 619 15.01 17.23 -13.09
N ASP A 620 16.02 18.06 -12.84
CA ASP A 620 17.42 17.71 -13.01
C ASP A 620 18.29 18.06 -11.80
N LEU A 621 19.41 17.34 -11.68
CA LEU A 621 20.54 17.72 -10.84
C LEU A 621 21.59 18.45 -11.68
N ARG A 622 22.23 19.45 -11.08
CA ARG A 622 23.44 20.08 -11.62
C ARG A 622 24.65 19.41 -11.00
N VAL A 623 25.53 18.87 -11.86
CA VAL A 623 26.86 18.40 -11.45
C VAL A 623 27.95 19.35 -11.92
N ASP A 624 29.03 19.46 -11.16
CA ASP A 624 30.21 20.24 -11.55
C ASP A 624 31.10 19.45 -12.53
N LYS A 625 32.19 20.08 -12.99
CA LYS A 625 33.17 19.45 -13.90
C LYS A 625 33.81 18.16 -13.37
N ASN A 626 33.76 17.94 -12.06
CA ASN A 626 34.28 16.74 -11.40
C ASN A 626 33.18 15.68 -11.20
N GLY A 627 31.93 15.98 -11.57
CA GLY A 627 30.77 15.11 -11.33
C GLY A 627 30.23 15.20 -9.90
N LYS A 628 30.56 16.26 -9.15
CA LYS A 628 30.00 16.50 -7.81
C LYS A 628 28.73 17.31 -7.87
N TYR A 629 27.83 17.10 -6.93
CA TYR A 629 26.61 17.87 -6.74
C TYR A 629 26.93 19.37 -6.67
N ALA A 630 26.24 20.15 -7.51
CA ALA A 630 26.35 21.59 -7.59
C ALA A 630 24.98 22.28 -7.48
N GLY A 631 23.91 21.57 -7.11
CA GLY A 631 22.56 22.10 -6.97
C GLY A 631 21.50 21.31 -7.74
N VAL A 632 20.27 21.78 -7.67
CA VAL A 632 19.14 21.35 -8.51
C VAL A 632 18.96 22.29 -9.70
N LYS A 633 18.30 21.82 -10.76
CA LYS A 633 18.07 22.57 -12.00
C LYS A 633 16.66 22.29 -12.54
N HIS A 634 15.96 23.36 -12.93
CA HIS A 634 14.65 23.28 -13.54
C HIS A 634 14.74 22.59 -14.91
N GLY A 635 13.74 21.80 -15.23
CA GLY A 635 13.48 21.33 -16.58
C GLY A 635 12.71 22.36 -17.41
N ASP A 636 12.12 21.90 -18.50
CA ASP A 636 11.36 22.73 -19.42
C ASP A 636 9.87 22.88 -19.01
N ASP A 637 9.36 21.99 -18.15
CA ASP A 637 7.96 21.95 -17.72
C ASP A 637 7.71 22.77 -16.45
N VAL A 638 8.11 24.05 -16.49
CA VAL A 638 7.95 24.98 -15.36
C VAL A 638 6.85 26.00 -15.66
N VAL A 639 5.87 26.05 -14.77
CA VAL A 639 4.84 27.09 -14.74
C VAL A 639 5.10 28.00 -13.55
N VAL A 640 5.24 29.30 -13.81
CA VAL A 640 5.25 30.31 -12.75
C VAL A 640 3.79 30.65 -12.46
N PRO A 641 3.30 30.47 -11.21
CA PRO A 641 1.94 30.87 -10.85
C PRO A 641 1.69 32.34 -11.21
N ALA A 642 0.51 32.64 -11.73
CA ALA A 642 0.10 34.01 -11.98
C ALA A 642 -0.57 34.59 -10.72
N ASP A 643 -0.44 35.90 -10.49
CA ASP A 643 -1.14 36.63 -9.41
C ASP A 643 -2.69 36.63 -9.55
N VAL A 644 -3.23 35.98 -10.60
CA VAL A 644 -4.65 36.01 -10.97
C VAL A 644 -5.29 34.66 -10.68
N TYR A 645 -6.31 34.68 -9.80
CA TYR A 645 -7.07 33.54 -9.29
C TYR A 645 -7.87 32.71 -10.32
N TYR A 646 -7.81 33.01 -11.62
CA TYR A 646 -8.60 32.32 -12.64
C TYR A 646 -7.85 32.12 -13.97
N GLY A 647 -7.83 30.89 -14.49
CA GLY A 647 -7.46 30.56 -15.87
C GLY A 647 -6.04 30.06 -16.12
N GLY A 648 -5.27 29.78 -15.06
CA GLY A 648 -3.93 29.15 -15.07
C GLY A 648 -3.58 28.70 -13.64
N ALA A 649 -2.41 28.07 -13.43
CA ALA A 649 -1.95 27.69 -12.09
C ALA A 649 -2.08 28.90 -11.14
N SER A 650 -3.04 28.79 -10.23
CA SER A 650 -3.46 29.88 -9.34
C SER A 650 -2.31 30.35 -8.46
N GLY A 651 -2.37 31.59 -7.97
CA GLY A 651 -1.46 32.12 -6.94
C GLY A 651 -1.59 31.44 -5.56
N THR A 652 -2.04 30.19 -5.50
CA THR A 652 -2.20 29.38 -4.29
C THR A 652 -0.91 28.67 -3.86
N THR A 653 0.22 29.02 -4.46
CA THR A 653 1.56 28.64 -4.00
C THR A 653 2.57 29.72 -4.39
N SER A 654 3.56 29.98 -3.54
CA SER A 654 4.68 30.87 -3.87
C SER A 654 5.76 30.19 -4.72
N ALA A 655 5.74 28.86 -4.80
CA ALA A 655 6.76 28.08 -5.50
C ALA A 655 6.47 28.02 -7.02
N LYS A 656 7.52 27.88 -7.82
CA LYS A 656 7.33 27.51 -9.24
C LYS A 656 6.77 26.10 -9.31
N VAL A 657 5.74 25.92 -10.14
CA VAL A 657 5.08 24.63 -10.36
C VAL A 657 5.86 23.87 -11.41
N GLU A 658 6.33 22.68 -11.04
CA GLU A 658 7.11 21.80 -11.90
C GLU A 658 6.72 20.34 -11.62
N GLY A 659 6.82 19.47 -12.62
CA GLY A 659 6.65 18.03 -12.43
C GLY A 659 5.21 17.57 -12.18
N LEU A 660 4.21 18.39 -12.56
CA LEU A 660 2.79 18.00 -12.50
C LEU A 660 2.26 17.46 -13.84
N ASN A 661 2.93 17.73 -14.98
CA ASN A 661 2.58 17.04 -16.22
C ASN A 661 3.20 15.65 -16.22
N ILE A 662 2.45 14.70 -15.67
CA ILE A 662 2.84 13.30 -15.46
C ILE A 662 3.47 12.65 -16.71
N ASP A 663 2.92 12.90 -17.90
CA ASP A 663 3.42 12.33 -19.16
C ASP A 663 4.74 12.94 -19.65
N LYS A 664 5.15 14.10 -19.11
CA LYS A 664 6.43 14.75 -19.42
C LYS A 664 7.52 14.47 -18.39
N LEU A 665 7.19 13.76 -17.31
CA LEU A 665 8.16 13.41 -16.28
C LEU A 665 9.33 12.62 -16.89
N ARG A 666 10.54 13.03 -16.53
CA ARG A 666 11.75 12.45 -17.10
C ARG A 666 11.95 11.01 -16.61
N THR A 667 12.39 10.16 -17.52
CA THR A 667 12.89 8.82 -17.23
C THR A 667 14.14 8.54 -18.05
N VAL A 668 14.90 7.51 -17.67
CA VAL A 668 16.03 6.99 -18.44
C VAL A 668 15.63 5.65 -19.04
N ASP A 669 15.59 5.58 -20.37
CA ASP A 669 15.32 4.37 -21.15
C ASP A 669 16.63 3.86 -21.75
N PHE A 670 16.91 2.56 -21.59
CA PHE A 670 18.20 2.03 -22.03
C PHE A 670 18.39 2.15 -23.55
N ARG A 671 17.32 1.97 -24.33
CA ARG A 671 17.36 1.96 -25.80
C ARG A 671 17.55 3.37 -26.34
N ARG A 672 16.85 4.35 -25.75
CA ARG A 672 16.90 5.76 -26.15
C ARG A 672 18.14 6.48 -25.65
N ASP A 673 18.55 6.23 -24.40
CA ASP A 673 19.48 7.11 -23.69
C ASP A 673 20.86 6.45 -23.49
N ILE A 674 20.90 5.17 -23.09
CA ILE A 674 22.15 4.49 -22.71
C ILE A 674 22.86 3.85 -23.90
N GLN A 675 22.12 3.10 -24.73
CA GLN A 675 22.67 2.38 -25.87
C GLN A 675 23.40 3.30 -26.86
N PRO A 676 22.90 4.49 -27.23
CA PRO A 676 23.63 5.37 -28.14
C PRO A 676 24.98 5.84 -27.59
N VAL A 677 25.07 6.08 -26.27
CA VAL A 677 26.34 6.43 -25.62
C VAL A 677 27.31 5.25 -25.64
N ILE A 678 26.82 4.04 -25.40
CA ILE A 678 27.61 2.80 -25.52
C ILE A 678 28.14 2.63 -26.94
N ASP A 679 27.29 2.80 -27.95
CA ASP A 679 27.66 2.63 -29.36
C ASP A 679 28.74 3.62 -29.77
N ALA A 680 28.63 4.88 -29.34
CA ALA A 680 29.56 5.94 -29.68
C ALA A 680 30.90 5.84 -28.95
N LYS A 681 30.91 5.38 -27.69
CA LYS A 681 32.08 5.57 -26.79
C LYS A 681 32.64 4.31 -26.16
N CYS A 682 31.96 3.17 -26.27
CA CYS A 682 32.36 1.92 -25.62
C CYS A 682 32.53 0.76 -26.62
N ALA A 683 31.60 0.61 -27.56
CA ALA A 683 31.49 -0.58 -28.40
C ALA A 683 32.72 -0.83 -29.31
N SER A 684 33.49 0.21 -29.66
CA SER A 684 34.71 0.08 -30.47
C SER A 684 35.82 -0.73 -29.78
N CYS A 685 35.86 -0.70 -28.44
CA CYS A 685 36.85 -1.41 -27.64
C CYS A 685 36.26 -2.64 -26.92
N HIS A 686 34.93 -2.68 -26.77
CA HIS A 686 34.18 -3.71 -26.04
C HIS A 686 33.35 -4.60 -26.99
N GLY A 687 34.00 -5.58 -27.61
CA GLY A 687 33.37 -6.54 -28.54
C GLY A 687 33.40 -7.99 -28.05
N SER A 688 33.37 -8.96 -28.96
CA SER A 688 33.41 -10.39 -28.63
C SER A 688 34.71 -10.85 -27.94
N THR A 689 35.80 -10.12 -28.15
CA THR A 689 37.14 -10.42 -27.61
C THR A 689 37.43 -9.70 -26.29
N GLN A 690 36.61 -8.73 -25.90
CA GLN A 690 36.82 -7.90 -24.70
C GLN A 690 35.52 -7.79 -23.90
N SER A 691 35.53 -8.33 -22.67
CA SER A 691 34.36 -8.30 -21.78
C SER A 691 34.26 -6.98 -20.99
N PRO A 692 33.05 -6.44 -20.73
CA PRO A 692 31.75 -6.90 -21.26
C PRO A 692 31.64 -6.65 -22.77
N ASN A 693 30.90 -7.52 -23.48
CA ASN A 693 30.62 -7.32 -24.90
C ASN A 693 29.48 -6.31 -25.06
N LEU A 694 29.81 -5.14 -25.60
CA LEU A 694 28.89 -4.01 -25.76
C LEU A 694 28.53 -3.75 -27.23
N SER A 695 28.91 -4.66 -28.13
CA SER A 695 28.64 -4.56 -29.56
C SER A 695 27.18 -4.90 -29.93
N GLY A 696 26.81 -4.68 -31.19
CA GLY A 696 25.51 -5.11 -31.73
C GLY A 696 24.39 -4.08 -31.61
N SER A 697 24.65 -2.89 -31.06
CA SER A 697 23.67 -1.79 -30.91
C SER A 697 22.36 -2.31 -30.30
N THR A 698 21.20 -1.91 -30.83
CA THR A 698 19.87 -2.32 -30.34
C THR A 698 19.40 -3.68 -30.88
N LYS A 699 20.24 -4.44 -31.60
CA LYS A 699 19.85 -5.76 -32.12
C LYS A 699 19.57 -6.72 -30.97
N LEU A 700 18.36 -7.26 -30.95
CA LEU A 700 17.92 -8.20 -29.91
C LEU A 700 18.68 -9.52 -30.02
N VAL A 701 19.05 -10.07 -28.86
CA VAL A 701 19.73 -11.36 -28.72
C VAL A 701 18.75 -12.39 -28.17
N SER A 702 18.59 -13.51 -28.87
CA SER A 702 17.79 -14.64 -28.38
C SER A 702 18.57 -15.41 -27.31
N VAL A 703 18.02 -15.47 -26.11
CA VAL A 703 18.53 -16.30 -25.00
C VAL A 703 17.40 -17.23 -24.59
N ASN A 704 17.66 -18.54 -24.59
CA ASN A 704 16.64 -19.56 -24.30
C ASN A 704 15.36 -19.41 -25.16
N GLY A 705 15.50 -19.00 -26.42
CA GLY A 705 14.37 -18.81 -27.34
C GLY A 705 13.64 -17.48 -27.22
N VAL A 706 14.01 -16.61 -26.27
CA VAL A 706 13.39 -15.29 -26.08
C VAL A 706 14.36 -14.19 -26.51
N ALA A 707 13.94 -13.34 -27.45
CA ALA A 707 14.68 -12.17 -27.89
C ALA A 707 14.04 -10.90 -27.32
N ALA A 708 14.51 -10.44 -26.15
CA ALA A 708 13.95 -9.28 -25.46
C ALA A 708 14.88 -8.06 -25.42
N TYR A 709 16.20 -8.28 -25.28
CA TYR A 709 17.18 -7.20 -25.06
C TYR A 709 18.38 -7.31 -25.99
N SER A 710 19.14 -6.21 -26.12
CA SER A 710 20.40 -6.18 -26.86
C SER A 710 21.55 -6.91 -26.15
N GLN A 711 22.66 -7.12 -26.86
CA GLN A 711 23.86 -7.75 -26.32
C GLN A 711 24.50 -6.94 -25.17
N SER A 712 24.52 -5.60 -25.28
CA SER A 712 25.09 -4.72 -24.26
C SER A 712 24.30 -4.83 -22.95
N TYR A 713 22.96 -4.80 -23.01
CA TYR A 713 22.08 -4.94 -21.85
C TYR A 713 22.27 -6.29 -21.16
N ASN A 714 22.23 -7.38 -21.94
CA ASN A 714 22.49 -8.73 -21.43
C ASN A 714 23.87 -8.85 -20.75
N SER A 715 24.89 -8.17 -21.28
CA SER A 715 26.25 -8.23 -20.72
C SER A 715 26.38 -7.43 -19.42
N LEU A 716 25.76 -6.25 -19.35
CA LEU A 716 25.80 -5.39 -18.16
C LEU A 716 25.00 -5.97 -16.99
N LEU A 717 23.84 -6.57 -17.28
CA LEU A 717 22.96 -7.20 -16.29
C LEU A 717 23.31 -8.68 -16.01
N ALA A 718 24.42 -9.18 -16.56
CA ALA A 718 24.83 -10.56 -16.33
C ALA A 718 25.08 -10.83 -14.83
N ALA A 719 24.48 -11.90 -14.33
CA ALA A 719 24.69 -12.37 -12.96
C ALA A 719 26.16 -12.74 -12.70
N GLN A 720 26.60 -12.60 -11.45
CA GLN A 720 27.92 -13.01 -11.01
C GLN A 720 27.84 -14.31 -10.18
N ARG A 721 28.68 -15.29 -10.51
CA ARG A 721 28.73 -16.55 -9.74
C ARG A 721 29.11 -16.28 -8.29
N GLY A 722 28.36 -16.84 -7.35
CA GLY A 722 28.60 -16.70 -5.91
C GLY A 722 28.14 -15.35 -5.33
N ARG A 723 27.40 -14.53 -6.09
CA ARG A 723 26.82 -13.28 -5.63
C ARG A 723 25.29 -13.36 -5.68
N ASP A 724 24.63 -12.80 -4.68
CA ASP A 724 23.17 -12.67 -4.68
C ASP A 724 22.72 -11.71 -5.80
N LYS A 725 21.80 -12.18 -6.65
CA LYS A 725 21.22 -11.39 -7.75
C LYS A 725 20.40 -10.21 -7.25
N ASN A 726 19.85 -10.29 -6.03
CA ASN A 726 19.10 -9.20 -5.39
C ASN A 726 20.00 -8.02 -4.99
N ILE A 727 21.31 -8.24 -4.84
CA ILE A 727 22.29 -7.18 -4.67
C ILE A 727 22.69 -6.63 -6.04
N GLY A 728 23.09 -7.52 -6.95
CA GLY A 728 23.53 -7.12 -8.29
C GLY A 728 24.31 -8.18 -9.05
N GLY A 729 24.64 -7.84 -10.28
CA GLY A 729 25.39 -8.68 -11.21
C GLY A 729 26.89 -8.46 -11.16
N LYS A 730 27.55 -8.67 -12.29
CA LYS A 730 28.99 -8.39 -12.45
C LYS A 730 29.29 -6.89 -12.46
N TYR A 731 28.47 -6.12 -13.19
CA TYR A 731 28.73 -4.71 -13.49
C TYR A 731 27.70 -3.76 -12.87
N VAL A 732 26.45 -4.20 -12.75
CA VAL A 732 25.31 -3.37 -12.33
C VAL A 732 24.66 -3.94 -11.08
N ASN A 733 24.39 -3.07 -10.11
CA ASN A 733 23.58 -3.32 -8.93
C ASN A 733 22.33 -2.41 -9.03
N PRO A 734 21.18 -2.95 -9.46
CA PRO A 734 19.94 -2.17 -9.60
C PRO A 734 19.60 -1.40 -8.33
N SER A 735 19.22 -0.12 -8.48
CA SER A 735 18.90 0.80 -7.38
C SER A 735 20.07 1.16 -6.44
N ALA A 736 21.31 0.87 -6.83
CA ALA A 736 22.53 1.23 -6.08
C ALA A 736 23.72 1.47 -7.03
N ALA A 737 23.70 2.60 -7.75
CA ALA A 737 24.79 3.03 -8.62
C ALA A 737 26.13 3.11 -7.86
N ILE A 738 26.10 3.60 -6.62
CA ILE A 738 27.28 3.69 -5.75
C ILE A 738 27.94 2.33 -5.47
N ASN A 739 27.22 1.21 -5.59
CA ASN A 739 27.76 -0.13 -5.39
C ASN A 739 28.12 -0.84 -6.72
N SER A 740 27.86 -0.20 -7.87
CA SER A 740 27.99 -0.83 -9.18
C SER A 740 29.40 -0.71 -9.75
N LEU A 741 30.01 -1.84 -10.12
CA LEU A 741 31.36 -1.86 -10.69
C LEU A 741 31.48 -1.02 -11.97
N LEU A 742 30.43 -0.98 -12.80
CA LEU A 742 30.38 -0.09 -13.95
C LEU A 742 30.65 1.36 -13.52
N VAL A 743 29.94 1.83 -12.51
CA VAL A 743 30.02 3.20 -12.00
C VAL A 743 31.39 3.45 -11.35
N TRP A 744 31.89 2.51 -10.55
CA TRP A 744 33.25 2.60 -9.97
C TRP A 744 34.32 2.79 -11.05
N ARG A 745 34.21 2.08 -12.17
CA ARG A 745 35.14 2.23 -13.30
C ARG A 745 34.93 3.52 -14.07
N LEU A 746 33.69 3.98 -14.26
CA LEU A 746 33.41 5.27 -14.91
C LEU A 746 33.86 6.49 -14.07
N TYR A 747 33.97 6.35 -12.75
CA TYR A 747 34.57 7.37 -11.88
C TYR A 747 36.05 7.11 -11.58
N GLU A 748 36.54 5.89 -11.84
CA GLU A 748 37.87 5.39 -11.48
C GLU A 748 38.18 5.56 -9.97
N GLU A 749 37.16 5.31 -9.14
CA GLU A 749 37.13 5.52 -7.69
C GLU A 749 36.35 4.37 -7.01
N GLU A 750 36.74 4.04 -5.78
CA GLU A 750 35.97 3.15 -4.91
C GLU A 750 34.91 3.97 -4.16
N LEU A 751 33.64 3.82 -4.55
CA LEU A 751 32.56 4.72 -4.13
C LEU A 751 31.85 4.27 -2.84
N SER A 752 32.01 3.00 -2.47
CA SER A 752 31.50 2.41 -1.24
C SER A 752 32.42 1.28 -0.77
N GLN A 753 32.07 0.59 0.32
CA GLN A 753 32.82 -0.59 0.77
C GLN A 753 32.36 -1.91 0.11
N PHE A 754 31.39 -1.86 -0.80
CA PHE A 754 30.73 -3.06 -1.36
C PHE A 754 31.13 -3.33 -2.81
N ALA A 755 32.44 -3.51 -3.04
CA ALA A 755 32.97 -3.87 -4.36
C ALA A 755 32.36 -5.20 -4.87
N SER A 756 32.04 -5.27 -6.17
CA SER A 756 31.47 -6.50 -6.75
C SER A 756 32.46 -7.65 -6.84
N ARG A 757 33.78 -7.37 -6.79
CA ARG A 757 34.85 -8.36 -6.91
C ARG A 757 36.13 -7.90 -6.21
N ALA A 758 37.03 -8.84 -5.95
CA ALA A 758 38.40 -8.53 -5.58
C ALA A 758 39.11 -7.77 -6.71
N ASN A 759 39.91 -6.76 -6.37
CA ASN A 759 40.59 -5.85 -7.30
C ASN A 759 39.60 -5.22 -8.31
N PRO A 760 38.61 -4.44 -7.83
CA PRO A 760 37.62 -3.80 -8.71
C PRO A 760 38.30 -2.91 -9.75
N ILE A 761 39.37 -2.23 -9.33
CA ILE A 761 40.24 -1.40 -10.15
C ILE A 761 41.60 -2.13 -10.32
N PRO A 762 41.92 -2.65 -11.52
CA PRO A 762 43.15 -3.41 -11.73
C PRO A 762 44.40 -2.52 -11.67
N VAL A 763 45.52 -3.07 -11.21
CA VAL A 763 46.82 -2.37 -11.18
C VAL A 763 47.55 -2.48 -12.52
N GLU A 764 47.56 -3.67 -13.12
CA GLU A 764 48.21 -3.96 -14.41
C GLU A 764 47.21 -3.88 -15.57
N GLY A 765 47.65 -3.37 -16.73
CA GLY A 765 46.80 -3.26 -17.93
C GLY A 765 45.60 -2.30 -17.77
N ARG A 766 45.62 -1.41 -16.76
CA ARG A 766 44.53 -0.48 -16.47
C ARG A 766 44.40 0.60 -17.54
N VAL A 767 43.21 0.72 -18.11
CA VAL A 767 42.77 1.88 -18.88
C VAL A 767 41.83 2.72 -18.02
N MET A 768 42.06 4.03 -17.97
CA MET A 768 41.24 4.97 -17.22
C MET A 768 39.95 5.30 -17.99
N HIS A 769 38.79 4.95 -17.45
CA HIS A 769 37.50 5.19 -18.12
C HIS A 769 36.86 6.53 -17.75
N ASN A 770 37.37 7.23 -16.73
CA ASN A 770 36.80 8.47 -16.20
C ASN A 770 36.87 9.70 -17.13
N LYS A 771 37.57 9.60 -18.26
CA LYS A 771 37.67 10.64 -19.29
C LYS A 771 36.96 10.28 -20.59
N ILE A 772 36.36 9.09 -20.68
CA ILE A 772 35.68 8.62 -21.91
C ILE A 772 34.32 9.33 -22.06
N LEU A 773 33.61 9.51 -20.96
CA LEU A 773 32.30 10.16 -20.92
C LEU A 773 32.41 11.60 -20.41
N THR A 774 31.50 12.45 -20.88
CA THR A 774 31.21 13.73 -20.22
C THR A 774 30.59 13.49 -18.84
N PRO A 775 30.63 14.48 -17.92
CA PRO A 775 29.95 14.37 -16.63
C PRO A 775 28.46 14.00 -16.75
N GLU A 776 27.75 14.58 -17.72
CA GLU A 776 26.33 14.37 -17.96
C GLU A 776 26.04 12.95 -18.46
N GLU A 777 26.79 12.47 -19.47
CA GLU A 777 26.66 11.09 -19.96
C GLU A 777 26.99 10.08 -18.86
N ARG A 778 27.99 10.35 -18.03
CA ARG A 778 28.33 9.48 -16.91
C ARG A 778 27.23 9.47 -15.85
N PHE A 779 26.62 10.61 -15.58
CA PHE A 779 25.50 10.71 -14.64
C PHE A 779 24.25 10.00 -15.17
N LEU A 780 24.03 9.98 -16.49
CA LEU A 780 22.96 9.21 -17.11
C LEU A 780 23.04 7.71 -16.78
N PHE A 781 24.24 7.13 -16.73
CA PHE A 781 24.44 5.75 -16.25
C PHE A 781 24.13 5.60 -14.76
N VAL A 782 24.44 6.61 -13.93
CA VAL A 782 24.08 6.61 -12.50
C VAL A 782 22.57 6.56 -12.35
N GLU A 783 21.85 7.45 -13.04
CA GLU A 783 20.38 7.51 -12.98
C GLU A 783 19.74 6.23 -13.49
N TRP A 784 20.20 5.70 -14.63
CA TRP A 784 19.70 4.43 -15.16
C TRP A 784 19.86 3.28 -14.15
N VAL A 785 21.02 3.17 -13.50
CA VAL A 785 21.25 2.13 -12.50
C VAL A 785 20.38 2.37 -11.26
N ASP A 786 20.32 3.60 -10.75
CA ASP A 786 19.55 3.95 -9.56
C ASP A 786 18.03 3.83 -9.77
N LEU A 787 17.53 3.97 -11.00
CA LEU A 787 16.14 3.69 -11.35
C LEU A 787 15.79 2.20 -11.27
N GLY A 788 16.78 1.30 -11.33
CA GLY A 788 16.57 -0.14 -11.36
C GLY A 788 17.09 -0.82 -12.63
N ALA A 789 17.81 -0.10 -13.49
CA ALA A 789 18.47 -0.59 -14.69
C ALA A 789 17.52 -1.25 -15.70
N GLN A 790 16.34 -0.66 -15.92
CA GLN A 790 15.31 -1.12 -16.86
C GLN A 790 15.82 -1.09 -18.31
N TRP A 791 15.19 -1.89 -19.18
CA TRP A 791 15.42 -1.87 -20.62
C TRP A 791 14.48 -0.89 -21.31
N ASP A 792 13.19 -1.12 -21.10
CA ASP A 792 12.07 -0.33 -21.57
C ASP A 792 11.50 0.45 -20.40
N ASN A 793 11.55 1.78 -20.46
CA ASN A 793 10.98 2.64 -19.42
C ASN A 793 9.87 3.56 -19.94
N ILE A 794 9.31 3.21 -21.11
CA ILE A 794 8.21 3.92 -21.76
C ILE A 794 6.95 3.06 -21.56
N GLN A 795 5.85 3.67 -21.10
CA GLN A 795 4.63 2.90 -20.82
C GLN A 795 4.04 2.31 -22.10
N GLY A 796 3.84 0.98 -22.11
CA GLY A 796 3.16 0.26 -23.19
C GLY A 796 3.96 0.19 -24.51
N PRO A 797 3.34 -0.31 -25.59
CA PRO A 797 4.03 -0.53 -26.86
C PRO A 797 4.55 0.76 -27.51
N ASP A 798 5.85 0.77 -27.81
CA ASP A 798 6.54 1.92 -28.40
C ASP A 798 7.34 1.54 -29.69
N PRO A 799 7.93 2.51 -30.44
CA PRO A 799 8.65 2.23 -31.68
C PRO A 799 10.10 1.74 -31.48
N TYR A 800 10.65 1.78 -30.27
CA TYR A 800 11.98 1.28 -29.98
C TYR A 800 12.02 -0.26 -30.01
N PRO A 801 13.21 -0.86 -30.23
CA PRO A 801 13.36 -2.30 -30.27
C PRO A 801 13.01 -2.98 -28.94
N GLY A 802 12.24 -4.06 -28.99
CA GLY A 802 11.83 -4.84 -27.82
C GLY A 802 11.18 -6.15 -28.23
N TYR A 803 10.72 -6.92 -27.24
CA TYR A 803 10.09 -8.22 -27.46
C TYR A 803 8.93 -8.14 -28.47
N ARG A 804 8.86 -9.14 -29.35
CA ARG A 804 7.74 -9.38 -30.25
C ARG A 804 7.51 -10.89 -30.33
N ALA A 805 6.29 -11.32 -30.01
CA ALA A 805 5.86 -12.69 -30.30
C ALA A 805 5.76 -12.88 -31.82
N HIS A 806 6.31 -13.99 -32.32
CA HIS A 806 6.26 -14.39 -33.73
C HIS A 806 5.40 -15.63 -33.91
#